data_AF-A0A1I8GVP4-F1
#
_entry.id   AF-A0A1I8GVP4-F1
#
_cell.length_a   1.000
_cell.length_b   1.000
_cell.length_c   1.000
_cell.angle_alpha   90.00
_cell.angle_beta   90.00
_cell.angle_gamma   90.00
#
_symmetry.space_group_name_H-M   'P 1'
#
loop_
_entity.id
_entity.type
_entity.pdbx_description
1 polymer ?
#
loop_
_entity_poly.entity_id
_entity_poly.type
_entity_poly.pdbx_seq_one_letter_code
_entity_poly.pdbx_strand_id
1 'polypeptide(L)'
;MSQVMLFNRFLSALNFVYLIAFVSIYVQLPGLYGDNGILPIYASISNDEVHSVQQLFSGQPSLLRLAPQLGLSYAQAAELVASLGCLLAFAACALPWFGSLPVYALLWLLYLSLFSVGQTFMWFQWDILLLEAGFLAIGLSLRLPIEGSDRVSSGLGMFAVKWLLFRLMLASGVVKLTSGCPTWWGLTALDWHYESQCLPTPLAWFSHQLPPWFQALCVVATFVIEIAVPFLFFVPVRAVRKFCFFSQLLLQCSIIVSGNYNFFNLLTICLCLSLLHDDDFSTRKGPRRAAGLKLLEWGISATLFVGLFYLTVRLFNLSVGPGFRVNSKVAFSMNDLVKFNRSGLVLSVYVGLAWLVYEVLAAVVRAALHCRGVLGRLLGLLQAMLLSAFVAFVFTASLVPHAATDEALQAQLPYAVRSVYGRTSGLEIVNSYGLFRRSSSVAIKSPTCLPTPLAWFSHQLPPWFQALCVVATFVIEIAVPFLFFVPVRAVRKFCFFSQLLLQCSIIVSGNYNFFNLLTICLCLSLLHDDDFSTRKGPRRAAGLKLLEWGISATLFVGLFYLTVRLFNLSVGPGFRVNSKVAFSMNDLVKFNRSGLVLSVYVGLAWLVYEVLAAVVRAALHCRGVLGRLLGLLQAMLLSAFVAFVFTASLVPHAATDEALQAQLPYAVRSVYGRTSGLEIVNSYGLFRRSLTVPIRAPTVAIRAPTVAIRAPTVPINPRSRSMTGVGGRPELVLEGSHSAEGPWLEFGFPHKPGNLSRAPSLVAPHQPRLDWQMWFAALGSYQQNPWLLHLVHRLLSNEPSVLALLDENPFAGSSPPRYIRGQLYIYRFTRRGDPDSRRGRWWRRELQAEYLQPVNLATMARFAESQGISKNPPPPPKPTGGPSASSAVAAAAARLATTIRAAIGQPDGFWAVVSAAVTAACVRMASRAVLAG
;
A
#
# COMPACT_ATOMS: atom_id res chain seq x y z
N MET A 1 17.01 22.88 -3.41
CA MET A 1 15.98 22.92 -4.49
C MET A 1 14.64 22.76 -3.80
N SER A 2 13.79 23.78 -3.76
CA SER A 2 12.43 23.64 -3.19
C SER A 2 11.51 22.97 -4.22
N GLN A 3 10.57 22.13 -3.77
CA GLN A 3 9.51 21.51 -4.59
C GLN A 3 8.11 21.99 -4.16
N VAL A 4 8.03 23.19 -3.59
CA VAL A 4 6.82 23.71 -2.97
C VAL A 4 5.72 23.96 -4.01
N MET A 5 6.10 24.44 -5.20
CA MET A 5 5.11 24.73 -6.24
C MET A 5 4.48 23.45 -6.79
N LEU A 6 5.30 22.46 -7.15
CA LEU A 6 4.81 21.17 -7.64
C LEU A 6 3.98 20.42 -6.60
N PHE A 7 4.41 20.48 -5.35
CA PHE A 7 3.67 19.91 -4.23
C PHE A 7 2.24 20.48 -4.13
N ASN A 8 2.10 21.81 -4.20
CA ASN A 8 0.79 22.45 -4.20
C ASN A 8 -0.03 22.13 -5.45
N ARG A 9 0.63 21.96 -6.62
CA ARG A 9 -0.05 21.56 -7.86
C ARG A 9 -0.56 20.12 -7.80
N PHE A 10 0.19 19.20 -7.19
CA PHE A 10 -0.27 17.82 -6.94
C PHE A 10 -1.55 17.81 -6.10
N LEU A 11 -1.54 18.50 -4.96
CA LEU A 11 -2.71 18.61 -4.08
C LEU A 11 -3.93 19.21 -4.82
N SER A 12 -3.72 20.27 -5.62
CA SER A 12 -4.78 20.87 -6.43
C SER A 12 -5.31 19.93 -7.53
N ALA A 13 -4.43 19.17 -8.18
CA ALA A 13 -4.83 18.21 -9.21
C ALA A 13 -5.59 17.02 -8.61
N LEU A 14 -5.25 16.60 -7.38
CA LEU A 14 -5.99 15.57 -6.66
C LEU A 14 -7.41 16.01 -6.31
N ASN A 15 -7.64 17.28 -5.94
CA ASN A 15 -9.00 17.81 -5.72
C ASN A 15 -9.86 17.69 -6.98
N PHE A 16 -9.28 17.92 -8.15
CA PHE A 16 -9.97 17.77 -9.44
C PHE A 16 -10.34 16.31 -9.72
N VAL A 17 -9.44 15.37 -9.41
CA VAL A 17 -9.73 13.93 -9.51
C VAL A 17 -10.86 13.53 -8.56
N TYR A 18 -10.83 14.00 -7.31
CA TYR A 18 -11.91 13.75 -6.35
C TYR A 18 -13.25 14.28 -6.85
N LEU A 19 -13.28 15.50 -7.40
CA LEU A 19 -14.49 16.08 -7.96
C LEU A 19 -15.06 15.18 -9.06
N ILE A 20 -14.24 14.76 -10.03
CA ILE A 20 -14.67 13.84 -11.09
C ILE A 20 -15.22 12.54 -10.50
N ALA A 21 -14.52 11.95 -9.54
CA ALA A 21 -14.91 10.68 -8.93
C ALA A 21 -16.27 10.78 -8.20
N PHE A 22 -16.48 11.83 -7.40
CA PHE A 22 -17.74 12.06 -6.69
C PHE A 22 -18.90 12.36 -7.62
N VAL A 23 -18.72 13.24 -8.62
CA VAL A 23 -19.78 13.56 -9.59
C VAL A 23 -20.12 12.32 -10.42
N SER A 24 -19.11 11.52 -10.81
CA SER A 24 -19.32 10.30 -11.57
C SER A 24 -20.17 9.27 -10.82
N ILE A 25 -19.97 9.09 -9.51
CA ILE A 25 -20.81 8.18 -8.72
C ILE A 25 -22.18 8.78 -8.42
N TYR A 26 -22.24 10.08 -8.14
CA TYR A 26 -23.48 10.79 -7.79
C TYR A 26 -24.58 10.59 -8.83
N VAL A 27 -24.26 10.74 -10.12
CA VAL A 27 -25.23 10.60 -11.22
C VAL A 27 -25.80 9.18 -11.33
N GLN A 28 -25.03 8.16 -10.96
CA GLN A 28 -25.43 6.75 -11.06
C GLN A 28 -26.03 6.19 -9.77
N LEU A 29 -25.92 6.93 -8.66
CA LEU A 29 -26.28 6.44 -7.33
C LEU A 29 -27.74 5.97 -7.21
N PRO A 30 -28.76 6.69 -7.74
CA PRO A 30 -30.15 6.25 -7.62
C PRO A 30 -30.41 4.88 -8.25
N GLY A 31 -29.88 4.63 -9.44
CA GLY A 31 -30.07 3.36 -10.15
C GLY A 31 -29.20 2.22 -9.62
N LEU A 32 -27.98 2.50 -9.15
CA LEU A 32 -27.08 1.47 -8.63
C LEU A 32 -27.41 1.07 -7.20
N TYR A 33 -27.61 2.06 -6.32
CA TYR A 33 -27.58 1.90 -4.87
C TYR A 33 -28.80 2.46 -4.13
N GLY A 34 -29.71 3.13 -4.85
CA GLY A 34 -30.96 3.62 -4.28
C GLY A 34 -31.80 2.48 -3.69
N ASP A 35 -32.85 2.83 -2.94
CA ASP A 35 -33.71 1.83 -2.28
C ASP A 35 -34.35 0.85 -3.29
N ASN A 36 -34.58 1.33 -4.52
CA ASN A 36 -35.05 0.52 -5.66
C ASN A 36 -33.95 0.22 -6.69
N GLY A 37 -32.69 0.52 -6.40
CA GLY A 37 -31.57 0.29 -7.31
C GLY A 37 -31.27 -1.19 -7.54
N ILE A 38 -30.23 -1.46 -8.33
CA ILE A 38 -29.73 -2.81 -8.62
C ILE A 38 -29.24 -3.48 -7.33
N LEU A 39 -28.41 -2.81 -6.54
CA LEU A 39 -27.85 -3.30 -5.28
C LEU A 39 -28.11 -2.27 -4.16
N PRO A 40 -29.29 -2.28 -3.52
CA PRO A 40 -29.62 -1.30 -2.49
C PRO A 40 -28.66 -1.33 -1.29
N ILE A 41 -28.26 -0.15 -0.80
CA ILE A 41 -27.28 -0.02 0.30
C ILE A 41 -27.74 -0.72 1.57
N TYR A 42 -29.02 -0.60 1.90
CA TYR A 42 -29.61 -1.18 3.12
C TYR A 42 -29.45 -2.70 3.22
N ALA A 43 -29.28 -3.39 2.09
CA ALA A 43 -29.10 -4.84 2.07
C ALA A 43 -27.66 -5.29 2.42
N SER A 44 -26.69 -4.37 2.36
CA SER A 44 -25.26 -4.66 2.53
C SER A 44 -24.64 -4.11 3.82
N ILE A 45 -25.27 -3.09 4.40
CA ILE A 45 -24.78 -2.41 5.60
C ILE A 45 -25.25 -3.11 6.86
N SER A 46 -24.40 -3.21 7.88
CA SER A 46 -24.79 -3.71 9.19
C SER A 46 -25.75 -2.73 9.88
N ASN A 47 -26.92 -3.22 10.34
CA ASN A 47 -27.91 -2.41 11.07
C ASN A 47 -27.56 -2.19 12.56
N ASP A 48 -26.36 -2.54 13.00
CA ASP A 48 -25.94 -2.35 14.38
C ASP A 48 -25.84 -0.86 14.74
N GLU A 49 -26.48 -0.48 15.85
CA GLU A 49 -26.37 0.88 16.38
C GLU A 49 -24.91 1.23 16.70
N VAL A 50 -24.45 2.35 16.16
CA VAL A 50 -23.08 2.83 16.36
C VAL A 50 -23.07 3.76 17.58
N HIS A 51 -22.59 3.28 18.72
CA HIS A 51 -22.49 4.08 19.94
C HIS A 51 -21.10 4.71 20.13
N SER A 52 -20.10 4.27 19.36
CA SER A 52 -18.72 4.76 19.47
C SER A 52 -18.05 4.94 18.11
N VAL A 53 -17.08 5.86 18.05
CA VAL A 53 -16.23 6.05 16.86
C VAL A 53 -15.47 4.76 16.52
N GLN A 54 -15.06 3.97 17.51
CA GLN A 54 -14.39 2.71 17.28
C GLN A 54 -15.29 1.69 16.54
N GLN A 55 -16.58 1.64 16.88
CA GLN A 55 -17.55 0.79 16.19
C GLN A 55 -17.81 1.24 14.74
N LEU A 56 -17.75 2.55 14.48
CA LEU A 56 -17.89 3.12 13.14
C LEU A 56 -16.80 2.62 12.18
N PHE A 57 -15.57 2.47 12.68
CA PHE A 57 -14.41 2.02 11.90
C PHE A 57 -14.13 0.52 12.00
N SER A 58 -14.87 -0.23 12.82
CA SER A 58 -14.73 -1.69 12.93
C SER A 58 -15.58 -2.41 11.87
N GLY A 59 -14.99 -3.38 11.17
CA GLY A 59 -15.68 -4.22 10.19
C GLY A 59 -15.86 -3.53 8.83
N GLN A 60 -16.84 -2.62 8.74
CA GLN A 60 -17.15 -1.84 7.53
C GLN A 60 -17.10 -0.34 7.85
N PRO A 61 -15.96 0.35 7.59
CA PRO A 61 -15.80 1.76 7.92
C PRO A 61 -16.63 2.65 6.97
N SER A 62 -17.77 3.15 7.44
CA SER A 62 -18.63 4.04 6.65
C SER A 62 -19.49 4.98 7.50
N LEU A 63 -19.50 6.27 7.14
CA LEU A 63 -20.40 7.27 7.71
C LEU A 63 -21.88 6.95 7.45
N LEU A 64 -22.19 6.12 6.44
CA LEU A 64 -23.56 5.73 6.13
C LEU A 64 -24.23 4.95 7.26
N ARG A 65 -23.44 4.35 8.16
CA ARG A 65 -23.96 3.67 9.36
C ARG A 65 -24.62 4.62 10.35
N LEU A 66 -24.34 5.93 10.25
CA LEU A 66 -24.99 6.97 11.07
C LEU A 66 -26.34 7.41 10.49
N ALA A 67 -26.72 6.95 9.30
CA ALA A 67 -27.97 7.35 8.64
C ALA A 67 -29.22 7.14 9.52
N PRO A 68 -29.39 6.00 10.23
CA PRO A 68 -30.56 5.79 11.08
C PRO A 68 -30.65 6.81 12.23
N GLN A 69 -29.52 7.18 12.84
CA GLN A 69 -29.44 8.18 13.91
C GLN A 69 -29.77 9.59 13.42
N LEU A 70 -29.49 9.87 12.15
CA LEU A 70 -29.83 11.12 11.48
C LEU A 70 -31.25 11.13 10.91
N GLY A 71 -32.01 10.03 11.02
CA GLY A 71 -33.34 9.89 10.44
C GLY A 71 -33.36 9.88 8.91
N LEU A 72 -32.23 9.57 8.26
CA LEU A 72 -32.09 9.51 6.80
C LEU A 72 -32.19 8.07 6.30
N SER A 73 -32.76 7.87 5.11
CA SER A 73 -32.57 6.58 4.42
C SER A 73 -31.11 6.41 4.01
N TYR A 74 -30.64 5.17 3.89
CA TYR A 74 -29.26 4.92 3.46
C TYR A 74 -28.97 5.49 2.06
N ALA A 75 -29.95 5.46 1.15
CA ALA A 75 -29.84 6.09 -0.16
C ALA A 75 -29.66 7.62 -0.05
N GLN A 76 -30.50 8.28 0.76
CA GLN A 76 -30.38 9.73 1.00
C GLN A 76 -29.04 10.11 1.65
N ALA A 77 -28.58 9.30 2.61
CA ALA A 77 -27.29 9.50 3.25
C ALA A 77 -26.12 9.36 2.24
N ALA A 78 -26.19 8.40 1.32
CA ALA A 78 -25.18 8.22 0.28
C ALA A 78 -25.15 9.38 -0.72
N GLU A 79 -26.32 9.90 -1.10
CA GLU A 79 -26.43 11.11 -1.93
C GLU A 79 -25.88 12.34 -1.21
N LEU A 80 -26.16 12.48 0.09
CA LEU A 80 -25.61 13.55 0.91
C LEU A 80 -24.09 13.45 0.99
N VAL A 81 -23.54 12.27 1.25
CA VAL A 81 -22.08 12.03 1.30
C VAL A 81 -21.43 12.36 -0.04
N ALA A 82 -22.01 11.90 -1.15
CA ALA A 82 -21.49 12.17 -2.50
C ALA A 82 -21.56 13.67 -2.84
N SER A 83 -22.68 14.33 -2.54
CA SER A 83 -22.86 15.76 -2.80
C SER A 83 -21.95 16.65 -1.97
N LEU A 84 -21.74 16.31 -0.69
CA LEU A 84 -20.75 16.98 0.17
C LEU A 84 -19.33 16.78 -0.36
N GLY A 85 -19.01 15.58 -0.85
CA GLY A 85 -17.74 15.30 -1.53
C GLY A 85 -17.54 16.17 -2.77
N CYS A 86 -18.55 16.31 -3.63
CA CYS A 86 -18.54 17.21 -4.77
C CYS A 86 -18.29 18.66 -4.35
N LEU A 87 -19.04 19.16 -3.36
CA LEU A 87 -18.94 20.54 -2.89
C LEU A 87 -17.55 20.85 -2.32
N LEU A 88 -17.02 19.97 -1.47
CA LEU A 88 -15.70 20.12 -0.86
C LEU A 88 -14.59 20.05 -1.91
N ALA A 89 -14.67 19.12 -2.85
CA ALA A 89 -13.68 18.97 -3.91
C ALA A 89 -13.70 20.19 -4.85
N PHE A 90 -14.89 20.69 -5.19
CA PHE A 90 -15.06 21.91 -5.99
C PHE A 90 -14.50 23.13 -5.26
N ALA A 91 -14.87 23.32 -3.98
CA ALA A 91 -14.37 24.41 -3.15
C ALA A 91 -12.83 24.36 -3.02
N ALA A 92 -12.25 23.17 -2.84
CA ALA A 92 -10.80 22.99 -2.77
C ALA A 92 -10.09 23.21 -4.13
N CYS A 93 -10.78 23.04 -5.26
CA CYS A 93 -10.28 23.43 -6.57
C CYS A 93 -10.30 24.96 -6.76
N ALA A 94 -11.42 25.60 -6.41
CA ALA A 94 -11.63 27.02 -6.59
C ALA A 94 -10.78 27.87 -5.63
N LEU A 95 -10.67 27.44 -4.37
CA LEU A 95 -10.07 28.20 -3.27
C LEU A 95 -8.77 27.53 -2.77
N PRO A 96 -7.57 28.02 -3.15
CA PRO A 96 -6.29 27.40 -2.76
C PRO A 96 -6.07 27.25 -1.25
N TRP A 97 -6.58 28.18 -0.45
CA TRP A 97 -6.43 28.17 1.01
C TRP A 97 -7.34 27.13 1.68
N PHE A 98 -8.33 26.62 0.97
CA PHE A 98 -9.29 25.64 1.50
C PHE A 98 -8.70 24.23 1.57
N GLY A 99 -7.68 23.93 0.75
CA GLY A 99 -6.98 22.63 0.72
C GLY A 99 -6.11 22.37 1.95
N SER A 100 -6.75 22.18 3.09
CA SER A 100 -6.16 21.93 4.40
C SER A 100 -6.31 20.46 4.83
N LEU A 101 -5.59 20.04 5.87
CA LEU A 101 -5.64 18.69 6.41
C LEU A 101 -7.08 18.21 6.72
N PRO A 102 -7.95 18.99 7.39
CA PRO A 102 -9.34 18.59 7.60
C PRO A 102 -10.12 18.34 6.32
N VAL A 103 -9.87 19.12 5.27
CA VAL A 103 -10.57 18.97 3.98
C VAL A 103 -10.15 17.69 3.28
N TYR A 104 -8.85 17.37 3.21
CA TYR A 104 -8.40 16.10 2.63
C TYR A 104 -8.84 14.90 3.47
N ALA A 105 -8.84 15.01 4.80
CA ALA A 105 -9.33 13.96 5.69
C ALA A 105 -10.82 13.71 5.48
N LEU A 106 -11.61 14.77 5.32
CA LEU A 106 -13.04 14.67 5.05
C LEU A 106 -13.33 14.12 3.66
N LEU A 107 -12.64 14.58 2.61
CA LEU A 107 -12.76 14.03 1.25
C LEU A 107 -12.46 12.53 1.22
N TRP A 108 -11.36 12.11 1.86
CA TRP A 108 -10.98 10.71 1.97
C TRP A 108 -12.03 9.89 2.73
N LEU A 109 -12.52 10.38 3.86
CA LEU A 109 -13.53 9.70 4.67
C LEU A 109 -14.88 9.56 3.95
N LEU A 110 -15.31 10.60 3.22
CA LEU A 110 -16.54 10.57 2.41
C LEU A 110 -16.41 9.54 1.28
N TYR A 111 -15.25 9.49 0.61
CA TYR A 111 -15.02 8.51 -0.45
C TYR A 111 -14.94 7.08 0.08
N LEU A 112 -14.23 6.87 1.20
CA LEU A 112 -14.15 5.59 1.90
C LEU A 112 -15.55 5.11 2.32
N SER A 113 -16.41 6.02 2.77
CA SER A 113 -17.78 5.69 3.18
C SER A 113 -18.62 5.13 2.04
N LEU A 114 -18.47 5.65 0.82
CA LEU A 114 -19.11 5.12 -0.39
C LEU A 114 -18.44 3.82 -0.85
N PHE A 115 -17.12 3.75 -0.80
CA PHE A 115 -16.36 2.56 -1.23
C PHE A 115 -16.67 1.33 -0.38
N SER A 116 -16.70 1.47 0.95
CA SER A 116 -16.93 0.37 1.90
C SER A 116 -18.27 -0.33 1.70
N VAL A 117 -19.29 0.39 1.21
CA VAL A 117 -20.66 -0.13 1.03
C VAL A 117 -21.03 -0.32 -0.45
N GLY A 118 -20.20 0.14 -1.37
CA GLY A 118 -20.47 0.13 -2.81
C GLY A 118 -20.28 -1.22 -3.52
N GLN A 119 -20.02 -2.31 -2.78
CA GLN A 119 -20.02 -3.68 -3.32
C GLN A 119 -19.28 -3.81 -4.67
N THR A 120 -19.81 -4.58 -5.62
CA THR A 120 -19.22 -4.86 -6.94
C THR A 120 -18.98 -3.60 -7.78
N PHE A 121 -19.80 -2.56 -7.64
CA PHE A 121 -19.69 -1.35 -8.46
C PHE A 121 -18.66 -0.33 -7.93
N MET A 122 -18.07 -0.50 -6.73
CA MET A 122 -16.97 0.36 -6.22
C MET A 122 -15.59 -0.33 -6.14
N TRP A 123 -15.50 -1.66 -6.25
CA TRP A 123 -14.24 -2.40 -6.03
C TRP A 123 -13.29 -2.40 -7.24
N PHE A 124 -13.02 -1.23 -7.82
CA PHE A 124 -12.08 -1.10 -8.93
C PHE A 124 -10.72 -0.54 -8.50
N GLN A 125 -9.69 -0.74 -9.34
CA GLN A 125 -8.31 -0.38 -9.00
C GLN A 125 -8.07 1.13 -8.85
N TRP A 126 -8.79 1.96 -9.59
CA TRP A 126 -8.69 3.41 -9.47
C TRP A 126 -9.37 3.94 -8.20
N ASP A 127 -10.39 3.25 -7.70
CA ASP A 127 -11.07 3.62 -6.45
C ASP A 127 -10.11 3.43 -5.26
N ILE A 128 -9.41 2.29 -5.19
CA ILE A 128 -8.38 2.02 -4.16
C ILE A 128 -7.12 2.90 -4.34
N LEU A 129 -6.74 3.24 -5.57
CA LEU A 129 -5.63 4.17 -5.83
C LEU A 129 -5.97 5.59 -5.37
N LEU A 130 -7.23 6.03 -5.57
CA LEU A 130 -7.70 7.32 -5.09
C LEU A 130 -7.74 7.39 -3.56
N LEU A 131 -8.16 6.31 -2.90
CA LEU A 131 -8.09 6.20 -1.43
C LEU A 131 -6.66 6.28 -0.91
N GLU A 132 -5.71 5.58 -1.52
CA GLU A 132 -4.31 5.61 -1.12
C GLU A 132 -3.65 6.99 -1.39
N ALA A 133 -3.88 7.59 -2.57
CA ALA A 133 -3.42 8.94 -2.89
C ALA A 133 -4.07 10.02 -2.00
N GLY A 134 -5.35 9.81 -1.67
CA GLY A 134 -6.13 10.62 -0.75
C GLY A 134 -5.59 10.61 0.66
N PHE A 135 -5.30 9.42 1.19
CA PHE A 135 -4.71 9.25 2.51
C PHE A 135 -3.34 9.93 2.59
N LEU A 136 -2.51 9.78 1.55
CA LEU A 136 -1.25 10.52 1.44
C LEU A 136 -1.49 12.04 1.53
N ALA A 137 -2.48 12.58 0.81
CA ALA A 137 -2.79 14.01 0.84
C ALA A 137 -3.11 14.56 2.24
N ILE A 138 -3.67 13.74 3.14
CA ILE A 138 -3.90 14.11 4.55
C ILE A 138 -2.58 14.45 5.24
N GLY A 139 -1.61 13.53 5.20
CA GLY A 139 -0.30 13.76 5.82
C GLY A 139 0.48 14.86 5.12
N LEU A 140 0.41 14.90 3.79
CA LEU A 140 1.07 15.93 2.98
C LEU A 140 0.56 17.34 3.33
N SER A 141 -0.75 17.51 3.49
CA SER A 141 -1.34 18.81 3.83
C SER A 141 -1.10 19.28 5.27
N LEU A 142 -0.39 18.51 6.10
CA LEU A 142 0.08 18.93 7.43
C LEU A 142 1.04 20.11 7.31
N ARG A 143 0.56 21.30 7.67
CA ARG A 143 1.31 22.55 7.72
C ARG A 143 1.07 23.22 9.07
N LEU A 144 2.13 23.39 9.86
CA LEU A 144 2.06 24.24 11.04
C LEU A 144 2.10 25.72 10.62
N PRO A 145 1.48 26.64 11.38
CA PRO A 145 1.42 28.07 11.05
C PRO A 145 2.78 28.75 11.29
N ILE A 146 3.79 28.37 10.51
CA ILE A 146 5.18 28.84 10.60
C ILE A 146 5.73 29.20 9.22
N GLU A 147 6.55 30.25 9.18
CA GLU A 147 7.30 30.60 7.96
C GLU A 147 8.24 29.45 7.57
N GLY A 148 8.15 29.00 6.32
CA GLY A 148 8.96 27.90 5.79
C GLY A 148 8.36 26.50 5.93
N SER A 149 7.16 26.36 6.52
CA SER A 149 6.44 25.08 6.68
C SER A 149 6.37 24.25 5.39
N ASP A 150 6.01 24.88 4.26
CA ASP A 150 5.91 24.21 2.95
C ASP A 150 7.23 23.59 2.49
N ARG A 151 8.36 24.23 2.83
CA ARG A 151 9.69 23.71 2.44
C ARG A 151 10.01 22.44 3.21
N VAL A 152 9.60 22.34 4.48
CA VAL A 152 9.77 21.14 5.29
C VAL A 152 8.96 19.98 4.70
N SER A 153 7.68 20.19 4.36
CA SER A 153 6.80 19.12 3.90
C SER A 153 7.05 18.65 2.45
N SER A 154 7.47 19.55 1.55
CA SER A 154 7.49 19.27 0.10
C SER A 154 8.27 18.01 -0.31
N GLY A 155 9.54 17.89 0.06
CA GLY A 155 10.39 16.74 -0.34
C GLY A 155 9.91 15.38 0.17
N LEU A 156 9.57 15.26 1.47
CA LEU A 156 9.03 14.02 2.05
C LEU A 156 7.70 13.62 1.40
N GLY A 157 6.82 14.60 1.19
CA GLY A 157 5.53 14.39 0.53
C GLY A 157 5.69 13.88 -0.90
N MET A 158 6.53 14.54 -1.71
CA MET A 158 6.76 14.12 -3.09
C MET A 158 7.49 12.78 -3.19
N PHE A 159 8.31 12.40 -2.20
CA PHE A 159 8.84 11.03 -2.12
C PHE A 159 7.72 10.00 -1.92
N ALA A 160 6.78 10.22 -1.00
CA ALA A 160 5.68 9.28 -0.77
C ALA A 160 4.81 9.09 -2.02
N VAL A 161 4.52 10.19 -2.73
CA VAL A 161 3.80 10.17 -4.02
C VAL A 161 4.61 9.44 -5.10
N LYS A 162 5.92 9.68 -5.18
CA LYS A 162 6.81 8.98 -6.11
C LYS A 162 6.88 7.48 -5.82
N TRP A 163 6.90 7.09 -4.55
CA TRP A 163 6.89 5.68 -4.14
C TRP A 163 5.58 4.99 -4.52
N LEU A 164 4.44 5.67 -4.36
CA LEU A 164 3.15 5.19 -4.86
C LEU A 164 3.16 4.99 -6.38
N LEU A 165 3.63 5.99 -7.14
CA LEU A 165 3.77 5.89 -8.61
C LEU A 165 4.67 4.72 -9.01
N PHE A 166 5.82 4.57 -8.35
CA PHE A 166 6.75 3.47 -8.60
C PHE A 166 6.06 2.10 -8.47
N ARG A 167 5.36 1.87 -7.34
CA ARG A 167 4.64 0.62 -7.09
C ARG A 167 3.56 0.37 -8.13
N LEU A 168 2.77 1.41 -8.45
CA LEU A 168 1.71 1.33 -9.44
C LEU A 168 2.25 0.87 -10.81
N MET A 169 3.29 1.55 -11.31
CA MET A 169 3.85 1.27 -12.63
C MET A 169 4.52 -0.10 -12.68
N LEU A 170 5.38 -0.40 -11.70
CA LEU A 170 6.11 -1.67 -11.66
C LEU A 170 5.15 -2.86 -11.58
N ALA A 171 4.17 -2.81 -10.68
CA ALA A 171 3.21 -3.90 -10.52
C ALA A 171 2.33 -4.07 -11.77
N SER A 172 1.91 -2.97 -12.41
CA SER A 172 1.13 -3.00 -13.66
C SER A 172 1.88 -3.66 -14.81
N GLY A 173 3.20 -3.47 -14.90
CA GLY A 173 4.05 -4.10 -15.93
C GLY A 173 4.39 -5.56 -15.62
N VAL A 174 4.87 -5.85 -14.41
CA VAL A 174 5.31 -7.19 -14.03
C VAL A 174 4.19 -8.21 -14.12
N VAL A 175 2.97 -7.86 -13.70
CA VAL A 175 1.80 -8.76 -13.74
C VAL A 175 1.46 -9.23 -15.16
N LYS A 176 1.74 -8.43 -16.18
CA LYS A 176 1.51 -8.82 -17.59
C LYS A 176 2.38 -10.02 -17.97
N LEU A 177 3.65 -10.01 -17.58
CA LEU A 177 4.58 -11.10 -17.87
C LEU A 177 4.40 -12.30 -16.93
N THR A 178 4.19 -12.06 -15.63
CA THR A 178 3.99 -13.14 -14.65
C THR A 178 2.68 -13.89 -14.82
N SER A 179 1.70 -13.31 -15.54
CA SER A 179 0.47 -14.02 -15.96
C SER A 179 0.75 -15.31 -16.76
N GLY A 180 1.90 -15.39 -17.43
CA GLY A 180 2.24 -16.50 -18.33
C GLY A 180 1.44 -16.50 -19.64
N CYS A 181 0.77 -15.39 -19.96
CA CYS A 181 -0.07 -15.31 -21.14
C CYS A 181 0.74 -15.37 -22.45
N PRO A 182 0.38 -16.24 -23.40
CA PRO A 182 1.07 -16.35 -24.68
C PRO A 182 1.10 -15.06 -25.51
N THR A 183 0.08 -14.19 -25.42
CA THR A 183 0.05 -12.95 -26.21
C THR A 183 1.00 -11.87 -25.66
N TRP A 184 1.15 -11.77 -24.34
CA TRP A 184 2.14 -10.88 -23.71
C TRP A 184 3.57 -11.36 -23.99
N TRP A 185 3.83 -12.68 -23.86
CA TRP A 185 5.13 -13.27 -24.17
C TRP A 185 5.46 -13.29 -25.67
N GLY A 186 4.43 -13.39 -26.52
CA GLY A 186 4.53 -13.35 -27.98
C GLY A 186 4.57 -11.94 -28.58
N LEU A 187 4.45 -10.89 -27.75
CA LEU A 187 4.37 -9.48 -28.17
C LEU A 187 3.17 -9.15 -29.09
N THR A 188 2.10 -9.94 -29.03
CA THR A 188 0.86 -9.76 -29.82
C THR A 188 -0.32 -9.25 -29.00
N ALA A 189 -0.08 -8.85 -27.74
CA ALA A 189 -1.15 -8.42 -26.84
C ALA A 189 -1.95 -7.21 -27.39
N LEU A 190 -1.27 -6.23 -27.99
CA LEU A 190 -1.94 -5.05 -28.55
C LEU A 190 -2.76 -5.33 -29.82
N ASP A 191 -2.53 -6.47 -30.49
CA ASP A 191 -3.37 -6.89 -31.63
C ASP A 191 -4.83 -7.09 -31.19
N TRP A 192 -5.06 -7.49 -29.94
CA TRP A 192 -6.39 -7.76 -29.39
C TRP A 192 -6.85 -6.69 -28.40
N HIS A 193 -5.91 -6.06 -27.67
CA HIS A 193 -6.24 -5.18 -26.56
C HIS A 193 -7.16 -4.01 -26.94
N TYR A 194 -6.94 -3.41 -28.11
CA TYR A 194 -7.75 -2.26 -28.56
C TYR A 194 -9.23 -2.60 -28.73
N GLU A 195 -9.58 -3.82 -29.12
CA GLU A 195 -10.98 -4.26 -29.21
C GLU A 195 -11.50 -4.85 -27.89
N SER A 196 -10.64 -5.55 -27.14
CA SER A 196 -11.05 -6.33 -25.97
C SER A 196 -11.12 -5.54 -24.66
N GLN A 197 -10.51 -4.36 -24.57
CA GLN A 197 -10.55 -3.45 -23.42
C GLN A 197 -11.97 -3.07 -22.99
N CYS A 198 -12.24 -2.80 -21.71
CA CYS A 198 -13.61 -2.59 -21.21
C CYS A 198 -14.45 -1.57 -21.99
N LEU A 199 -13.91 -0.38 -22.29
CA LEU A 199 -14.61 0.65 -23.07
C LEU A 199 -13.66 1.31 -24.06
N PRO A 200 -13.60 0.84 -25.33
CA PRO A 200 -12.73 1.44 -26.34
C PRO A 200 -13.23 2.82 -26.77
N THR A 201 -12.33 3.61 -27.35
CA THR A 201 -12.65 4.89 -28.01
C THR A 201 -12.63 4.72 -29.54
N PRO A 202 -13.05 5.71 -30.34
CA PRO A 202 -12.91 5.65 -31.80
C PRO A 202 -11.46 5.41 -32.26
N LEU A 203 -10.47 5.99 -31.56
CA LEU A 203 -9.07 5.81 -31.91
C LEU A 203 -8.57 4.38 -31.67
N ALA A 204 -9.23 3.61 -30.80
CA ALA A 204 -8.94 2.19 -30.63
C ALA A 204 -9.11 1.43 -31.95
N TRP A 205 -10.17 1.72 -32.70
CA TRP A 205 -10.43 1.09 -34.00
C TRP A 205 -9.32 1.40 -34.99
N PHE A 206 -8.89 2.67 -35.07
CA PHE A 206 -7.78 3.08 -35.94
C PHE A 206 -6.44 2.45 -35.50
N SER A 207 -6.18 2.42 -34.19
CA SER A 207 -4.98 1.82 -33.62
C SER A 207 -4.93 0.32 -33.88
N HIS A 208 -6.08 -0.37 -33.85
CA HIS A 208 -6.19 -1.79 -34.18
C HIS A 208 -5.84 -2.11 -35.64
N GLN A 209 -5.95 -1.13 -36.57
CA GLN A 209 -5.54 -1.34 -37.97
C GLN A 209 -4.02 -1.23 -38.19
N LEU A 210 -3.23 -0.85 -37.18
CA LEU A 210 -1.79 -0.69 -37.34
C LEU A 210 -1.09 -2.03 -37.60
N PRO A 211 0.02 -2.05 -38.36
CA PRO A 211 0.72 -3.28 -38.69
C PRO A 211 1.21 -4.06 -37.44
N PRO A 212 1.18 -5.40 -37.44
CA PRO A 212 1.56 -6.20 -36.27
C PRO A 212 2.98 -5.94 -35.74
N TRP A 213 3.94 -5.63 -36.62
CA TRP A 213 5.31 -5.31 -36.20
C TRP A 213 5.36 -4.03 -35.34
N PHE A 214 4.50 -3.06 -35.62
CA PHE A 214 4.40 -1.82 -34.85
C PHE A 214 3.70 -2.07 -33.51
N GLN A 215 2.66 -2.90 -33.50
CA GLN A 215 2.00 -3.34 -32.26
C GLN A 215 2.97 -4.07 -31.32
N ALA A 216 3.79 -4.96 -31.86
CA ALA A 216 4.83 -5.64 -31.09
C ALA A 216 5.84 -4.66 -30.49
N LEU A 217 6.24 -3.63 -31.25
CA LEU A 217 7.10 -2.57 -30.73
C LEU A 217 6.41 -1.74 -29.63
N CYS A 218 5.11 -1.45 -29.77
CA CYS A 218 4.32 -0.79 -28.72
C CYS A 218 4.23 -1.65 -27.44
N VAL A 219 4.09 -2.97 -27.55
CA VAL A 219 4.15 -3.89 -26.38
C VAL A 219 5.52 -3.81 -25.70
N VAL A 220 6.61 -3.82 -26.47
CA VAL A 220 7.97 -3.64 -25.94
C VAL A 220 8.10 -2.29 -25.23
N ALA A 221 7.59 -1.21 -25.82
CA ALA A 221 7.61 0.11 -25.22
C ALA A 221 6.81 0.14 -23.90
N THR A 222 5.64 -0.51 -23.84
CA THR A 222 4.87 -0.67 -22.60
C THR A 222 5.70 -1.37 -21.52
N PHE A 223 6.37 -2.49 -21.83
CA PHE A 223 7.22 -3.17 -20.84
C PHE A 223 8.39 -2.30 -20.37
N VAL A 224 9.04 -1.57 -21.27
CA VAL A 224 10.13 -0.67 -20.90
C VAL A 224 9.63 0.45 -19.98
N ILE A 225 8.51 1.09 -20.32
CA ILE A 225 7.94 2.22 -19.57
C ILE A 225 7.38 1.76 -18.20
N GLU A 226 6.78 0.57 -18.12
CA GLU A 226 6.17 0.09 -16.89
C GLU A 226 7.13 -0.69 -15.98
N ILE A 227 8.20 -1.31 -16.51
CA ILE A 227 9.10 -2.17 -15.71
C ILE A 227 10.48 -1.54 -15.53
N ALA A 228 11.14 -1.10 -16.61
CA ALA A 228 12.51 -0.61 -16.55
C ALA A 228 12.59 0.86 -16.09
N VAL A 229 11.77 1.73 -16.68
CA VAL A 229 11.76 3.17 -16.39
C VAL A 229 11.46 3.51 -14.91
N PRO A 230 10.58 2.80 -14.18
CA PRO A 230 10.34 3.11 -12.77
C PRO A 230 11.59 3.07 -11.89
N PHE A 231 12.56 2.19 -12.16
CA PHE A 231 13.83 2.17 -11.42
C PHE A 231 14.63 3.47 -11.60
N LEU A 232 14.42 4.18 -12.72
CA LEU A 232 15.07 5.46 -12.99
C LEU A 232 14.41 6.65 -12.25
N PHE A 233 13.24 6.47 -11.61
CA PHE A 233 12.54 7.54 -10.86
C PHE A 233 13.37 8.10 -9.69
N PHE A 234 14.28 7.28 -9.15
CA PHE A 234 15.16 7.64 -8.03
C PHE A 234 16.52 8.19 -8.49
N VAL A 235 16.76 8.34 -9.80
CA VAL A 235 17.99 8.94 -10.31
C VAL A 235 17.87 10.48 -10.27
N PRO A 236 18.68 11.21 -9.48
CA PRO A 236 18.55 12.66 -9.31
C PRO A 236 19.06 13.51 -10.50
N VAL A 237 19.16 12.93 -11.70
CA VAL A 237 19.68 13.60 -12.90
C VAL A 237 18.55 14.21 -13.72
N ARG A 238 18.67 15.50 -14.05
CA ARG A 238 17.58 16.29 -14.67
C ARG A 238 17.05 15.68 -15.97
N ALA A 239 17.93 15.24 -16.88
CA ALA A 239 17.53 14.65 -18.15
C ALA A 239 16.76 13.33 -17.96
N VAL A 240 17.26 12.47 -17.06
CA VAL A 240 16.63 11.17 -16.73
C VAL A 240 15.25 11.37 -16.10
N ARG A 241 15.10 12.31 -15.16
CA ARG A 241 13.81 12.63 -14.55
C ARG A 241 12.77 13.10 -15.57
N LYS A 242 13.17 14.00 -16.49
CA LYS A 242 12.28 14.48 -17.57
C LYS A 242 11.89 13.34 -18.50
N PHE A 243 12.84 12.50 -18.88
CA PHE A 243 12.56 11.30 -19.68
C PHE A 243 11.52 10.42 -19.00
N CYS A 244 11.68 10.11 -17.70
CA CYS A 244 10.71 9.33 -16.93
C CYS A 244 9.33 9.98 -16.93
N PHE A 245 9.24 11.30 -16.71
CA PHE A 245 7.97 12.02 -16.72
C PHE A 245 7.28 11.93 -18.09
N PHE A 246 8.00 12.27 -19.16
CA PHE A 246 7.41 12.29 -20.51
C PHE A 246 7.07 10.90 -21.03
N SER A 247 7.83 9.86 -20.68
CA SER A 247 7.49 8.49 -21.05
C SER A 247 6.21 8.01 -20.37
N GLN A 248 6.03 8.34 -19.08
CA GLN A 248 4.79 8.03 -18.37
C GLN A 248 3.61 8.84 -18.92
N LEU A 249 3.80 10.14 -19.15
CA LEU A 249 2.77 11.00 -19.74
C LEU A 249 2.34 10.49 -21.12
N LEU A 250 3.28 10.11 -21.99
CA LEU A 250 3.01 9.53 -23.29
C LEU A 250 2.16 8.26 -23.18
N LEU A 251 2.53 7.36 -22.27
CA LEU A 251 1.77 6.12 -22.03
C LEU A 251 0.35 6.43 -21.55
N GLN A 252 0.18 7.30 -20.55
CA GLN A 252 -1.15 7.64 -20.02
C GLN A 252 -2.02 8.35 -21.06
N CYS A 253 -1.47 9.30 -21.82
CA CYS A 253 -2.20 9.96 -22.91
C CYS A 253 -2.61 8.96 -23.99
N SER A 254 -1.71 8.03 -24.37
CA SER A 254 -2.01 6.97 -25.34
C SER A 254 -3.16 6.07 -24.87
N ILE A 255 -3.19 5.75 -23.57
CA ILE A 255 -4.29 4.98 -22.98
C ILE A 255 -5.59 5.78 -23.01
N ILE A 256 -5.60 7.07 -22.63
CA ILE A 256 -6.81 7.92 -22.67
C ILE A 256 -7.41 7.99 -24.08
N VAL A 257 -6.56 8.21 -25.09
CA VAL A 257 -7.06 8.39 -26.46
C VAL A 257 -7.53 7.07 -27.05
N SER A 258 -7.02 5.92 -26.61
CA SER A 258 -7.38 4.60 -27.13
C SER A 258 -8.40 3.84 -26.27
N GLY A 259 -8.66 4.26 -25.03
CA GLY A 259 -9.53 3.57 -24.09
C GLY A 259 -10.05 4.47 -22.96
N ASN A 260 -11.27 4.20 -22.50
CA ASN A 260 -11.90 4.96 -21.44
C ASN A 260 -11.61 4.35 -20.06
N TYR A 261 -10.50 4.75 -19.44
CA TYR A 261 -10.16 4.37 -18.06
C TYR A 261 -10.44 5.51 -17.07
N ASN A 262 -11.62 6.12 -17.17
CA ASN A 262 -12.15 7.07 -16.18
C ASN A 262 -11.16 8.16 -15.72
N PHE A 263 -11.04 8.36 -14.41
CA PHE A 263 -10.11 9.27 -13.77
C PHE A 263 -8.76 8.61 -13.44
N PHE A 264 -8.56 7.31 -13.70
CA PHE A 264 -7.33 6.56 -13.42
C PHE A 264 -6.10 7.18 -14.10
N ASN A 265 -6.20 7.47 -15.40
CA ASN A 265 -5.08 8.06 -16.13
C ASN A 265 -4.77 9.47 -15.63
N LEU A 266 -5.79 10.26 -15.31
CA LEU A 266 -5.62 11.61 -14.74
C LEU A 266 -4.95 11.55 -13.36
N LEU A 267 -5.36 10.59 -12.53
CA LEU A 267 -4.72 10.33 -11.23
C LEU A 267 -3.26 9.90 -11.41
N THR A 268 -2.97 9.03 -12.37
CA THR A 268 -1.60 8.61 -12.66
C THR A 268 -0.73 9.77 -13.17
N ILE A 269 -1.28 10.63 -14.05
CA ILE A 269 -0.62 11.86 -14.50
C ILE A 269 -0.37 12.82 -13.31
N CYS A 270 -1.32 12.92 -12.38
CA CYS A 270 -1.16 13.68 -11.15
C CYS A 270 0.02 13.15 -10.30
N LEU A 271 0.12 11.83 -10.13
CA LEU A 271 1.26 11.19 -9.44
C LEU A 271 2.61 11.44 -10.16
N CYS A 272 2.61 11.51 -11.50
CA CYS A 272 3.81 11.79 -12.30
C CYS A 272 4.43 13.17 -12.01
N LEU A 273 3.69 14.12 -11.44
CA LEU A 273 4.24 15.42 -11.00
C LEU A 273 5.40 15.25 -9.98
N SER A 274 5.45 14.13 -9.26
CA SER A 274 6.54 13.77 -8.34
C SER A 274 7.90 13.53 -9.00
N LEU A 275 7.93 13.39 -10.33
CA LEU A 275 9.17 13.23 -11.10
C LEU A 275 9.81 14.57 -11.49
N LEU A 276 9.06 15.67 -11.44
CA LEU A 276 9.53 17.01 -11.81
C LEU A 276 10.02 17.82 -10.59
N HIS A 277 10.78 18.89 -10.84
CA HIS A 277 11.22 19.85 -9.82
C HIS A 277 10.73 21.27 -10.15
N ASP A 278 10.62 22.16 -9.16
CA ASP A 278 10.15 23.55 -9.39
C ASP A 278 11.04 24.28 -10.42
N ASP A 279 12.35 24.00 -10.42
CA ASP A 279 13.33 24.55 -11.38
C ASP A 279 13.08 24.12 -12.84
N ASP A 280 12.18 23.17 -13.08
CA ASP A 280 11.76 22.77 -14.43
C ASP A 280 10.76 23.73 -15.07
N PHE A 281 10.13 24.60 -14.28
CA PHE A 281 9.15 25.59 -14.74
C PHE A 281 9.64 27.04 -14.62
N SER A 282 10.80 27.28 -14.00
CA SER A 282 11.37 28.62 -13.88
C SER A 282 11.96 29.09 -15.21
N THR A 283 11.54 30.27 -15.67
CA THR A 283 12.15 30.98 -16.81
C THR A 283 13.44 31.70 -16.43
N ARG A 284 13.71 31.90 -15.13
CA ARG A 284 14.95 32.51 -14.66
C ARG A 284 16.12 31.54 -14.85
N LYS A 285 17.16 31.99 -15.54
CA LYS A 285 18.44 31.27 -15.65
C LYS A 285 19.00 31.06 -14.24
N GLY A 286 18.96 29.82 -13.76
CA GLY A 286 19.56 29.44 -12.48
C GLY A 286 21.08 29.68 -12.47
N PRO A 287 21.73 29.57 -11.30
CA PRO A 287 23.18 29.76 -11.18
C PRO A 287 23.93 28.87 -12.19
N ARG A 288 24.95 29.44 -12.85
CA ARG A 288 25.77 28.72 -13.84
C ARG A 288 26.44 27.52 -13.15
N ARG A 289 25.89 26.32 -13.36
CA ARG A 289 26.50 25.06 -12.89
C ARG A 289 27.89 24.91 -13.51
N ALA A 290 28.85 24.49 -12.70
CA ALA A 290 30.22 24.19 -13.15
C ALA A 290 30.21 23.22 -14.34
N ALA A 291 31.10 23.45 -15.31
CA ALA A 291 31.17 22.65 -16.53
C ALA A 291 31.38 21.15 -16.23
N GLY A 292 32.20 20.82 -15.22
CA GLY A 292 32.44 19.44 -14.78
C GLY A 292 31.18 18.71 -14.28
N LEU A 293 30.30 19.38 -13.52
CA LEU A 293 29.03 18.77 -13.10
C LEU A 293 28.10 18.52 -14.28
N LYS A 294 28.08 19.42 -15.28
CA LYS A 294 27.28 19.22 -16.49
C LYS A 294 27.79 18.04 -17.32
N LEU A 295 29.12 17.89 -17.44
CA LEU A 295 29.72 16.76 -18.14
C LEU A 295 29.40 15.44 -17.43
N LEU A 296 29.45 15.42 -16.09
CA LEU A 296 29.05 14.26 -15.29
C LEU A 296 27.56 13.92 -15.46
N GLU A 297 26.67 14.90 -15.38
CA GLU A 297 25.23 14.70 -15.61
C GLU A 297 24.95 14.14 -17.02
N TRP A 298 25.64 14.67 -18.03
CA TRP A 298 25.55 14.17 -19.40
C TRP A 298 26.08 12.74 -19.52
N GLY A 299 27.24 12.44 -18.95
CA GLY A 299 27.84 11.10 -18.97
C GLY A 299 26.97 10.04 -18.28
N ILE A 300 26.37 10.39 -17.12
CA ILE A 300 25.42 9.50 -16.44
C ILE A 300 24.17 9.29 -17.30
N SER A 301 23.61 10.36 -17.88
CA SER A 301 22.42 10.28 -18.74
C SER A 301 22.68 9.42 -19.98
N ALA A 302 23.82 9.65 -20.66
CA ALA A 302 24.22 8.90 -21.83
C ALA A 302 24.40 7.41 -21.50
N THR A 303 25.10 7.09 -20.41
CA THR A 303 25.29 5.71 -19.96
C THR A 303 23.95 5.02 -19.66
N LEU A 304 23.03 5.69 -18.96
CA LEU A 304 21.73 5.12 -18.63
C LEU A 304 20.84 4.93 -19.87
N PHE A 305 20.81 5.89 -20.80
CA PHE A 305 20.01 5.77 -22.02
C PHE A 305 20.57 4.75 -23.00
N VAL A 306 21.90 4.72 -23.20
CA VAL A 306 22.56 3.69 -24.01
C VAL A 306 22.38 2.32 -23.38
N GLY A 307 22.52 2.20 -22.06
CA GLY A 307 22.28 0.96 -21.33
C GLY A 307 20.84 0.48 -21.45
N LEU A 308 19.85 1.36 -21.27
CA LEU A 308 18.43 1.04 -21.43
C LEU A 308 18.12 0.59 -22.86
N PHE A 309 18.64 1.30 -23.87
CA PHE A 309 18.48 0.94 -25.28
C PHE A 309 19.13 -0.41 -25.60
N TYR A 310 20.38 -0.61 -25.19
CA TYR A 310 21.11 -1.86 -25.37
C TYR A 310 20.39 -3.06 -24.72
N LEU A 311 19.93 -2.90 -23.47
CA LEU A 311 19.17 -3.93 -22.77
C LEU A 311 17.84 -4.21 -23.47
N THR A 312 17.14 -3.19 -23.98
CA THR A 312 15.89 -3.37 -24.73
C THR A 312 16.13 -4.18 -26.01
N VAL A 313 17.16 -3.81 -26.79
CA VAL A 313 17.55 -4.55 -28.00
C VAL A 313 17.90 -6.00 -27.69
N ARG A 314 18.63 -6.25 -26.60
CA ARG A 314 19.03 -7.60 -26.17
C ARG A 314 17.86 -8.44 -25.65
N LEU A 315 17.05 -7.89 -24.74
CA LEU A 315 15.97 -8.62 -24.06
C LEU A 315 14.79 -8.93 -25.00
N PHE A 316 14.59 -8.11 -26.03
CA PHE A 316 13.53 -8.28 -27.03
C PHE A 316 14.04 -8.61 -28.44
N ASN A 317 15.32 -8.99 -28.56
CA ASN A 317 15.98 -9.40 -29.81
C ASN A 317 15.59 -8.53 -31.02
N LEU A 318 15.69 -7.21 -30.87
CA LEU A 318 15.23 -6.26 -31.87
C LEU A 318 16.15 -6.30 -33.10
N SER A 319 15.57 -6.54 -34.28
CA SER A 319 16.28 -6.49 -35.56
C SER A 319 15.47 -5.74 -36.62
N VAL A 320 16.16 -5.02 -37.50
CA VAL A 320 15.52 -4.27 -38.59
C VAL A 320 15.54 -5.12 -39.85
N GLY A 321 14.36 -5.51 -40.31
CA GLY A 321 14.14 -6.22 -41.56
C GLY A 321 13.94 -5.28 -42.76
N PRO A 322 13.73 -5.85 -43.95
CA PRO A 322 13.49 -5.08 -45.17
C PRO A 322 12.29 -4.13 -45.05
N GLY A 323 12.42 -2.91 -45.55
CA GLY A 323 11.36 -1.89 -45.50
C GLY A 323 11.11 -1.29 -44.11
N PHE A 324 12.15 -1.18 -43.27
CA PHE A 324 12.10 -0.63 -41.90
C PHE A 324 11.16 -1.37 -40.93
N ARG A 325 10.85 -2.64 -41.20
CA ARG A 325 10.04 -3.47 -40.30
C ARG A 325 10.89 -3.96 -39.14
N VAL A 326 10.45 -3.72 -37.90
CA VAL A 326 11.16 -4.17 -36.70
C VAL A 326 10.65 -5.55 -36.28
N ASN A 327 11.54 -6.53 -36.25
CA ASN A 327 11.25 -7.84 -35.69
C ASN A 327 11.62 -7.85 -34.20
N SER A 328 10.70 -8.31 -33.36
CA SER A 328 10.84 -8.32 -31.90
C SER A 328 10.48 -9.70 -31.37
N LYS A 329 11.28 -10.24 -30.44
CA LYS A 329 11.00 -11.51 -29.76
C LYS A 329 11.59 -11.49 -28.35
N VAL A 330 10.82 -11.93 -27.36
CA VAL A 330 11.31 -12.08 -25.99
C VAL A 330 12.47 -13.08 -25.94
N ALA A 331 13.61 -12.65 -25.39
CA ALA A 331 14.87 -13.39 -25.36
C ALA A 331 15.27 -13.85 -23.93
N PHE A 332 14.36 -13.76 -22.97
CA PHE A 332 14.57 -14.23 -21.59
C PHE A 332 13.52 -15.29 -21.21
N SER A 333 13.80 -16.09 -20.17
CA SER A 333 12.88 -17.13 -19.70
C SER A 333 12.01 -16.65 -18.53
N MET A 334 10.93 -17.38 -18.23
CA MET A 334 10.11 -17.13 -17.03
C MET A 334 10.96 -17.22 -15.73
N ASN A 335 11.95 -18.11 -15.68
CA ASN A 335 12.84 -18.22 -14.53
C ASN A 335 13.71 -16.97 -14.36
N ASP A 336 14.18 -16.39 -15.46
CA ASP A 336 14.95 -15.14 -15.45
C ASP A 336 14.07 -13.97 -14.97
N LEU A 337 12.80 -13.93 -15.41
CA LEU A 337 11.84 -12.94 -14.96
C LEU A 337 11.55 -13.05 -13.46
N VAL A 338 11.34 -14.26 -12.92
CA VAL A 338 11.10 -14.46 -11.48
C VAL A 338 12.31 -14.02 -10.66
N LYS A 339 13.53 -14.38 -11.09
CA LYS A 339 14.78 -13.92 -10.47
C LYS A 339 14.88 -12.40 -10.50
N PHE A 340 14.66 -11.79 -11.67
CA PHE A 340 14.68 -10.35 -11.83
C PHE A 340 13.63 -9.66 -10.95
N ASN A 341 12.39 -10.15 -10.91
CA ASN A 341 11.33 -9.58 -10.11
C ASN A 341 11.69 -9.61 -8.63
N ARG A 342 12.15 -10.77 -8.11
CA ARG A 342 12.59 -10.88 -6.72
C ARG A 342 13.72 -9.91 -6.40
N SER A 343 14.78 -9.90 -7.21
CA SER A 343 15.92 -9.00 -7.01
C SER A 343 15.52 -7.52 -7.13
N GLY A 344 14.67 -7.19 -8.10
CA GLY A 344 14.16 -5.84 -8.35
C GLY A 344 13.28 -5.33 -7.20
N LEU A 345 12.40 -6.17 -6.66
CA LEU A 345 11.60 -5.85 -5.48
C LEU A 345 12.51 -5.56 -4.29
N VAL A 346 13.46 -6.45 -3.98
CA VAL A 346 14.42 -6.25 -2.88
C VAL A 346 15.23 -4.96 -3.07
N LEU A 347 15.79 -4.75 -4.27
CA LEU A 347 16.54 -3.54 -4.61
C LEU A 347 15.70 -2.28 -4.42
N SER A 348 14.44 -2.29 -4.89
CA SER A 348 13.55 -1.14 -4.78
C SER A 348 13.22 -0.78 -3.32
N VAL A 349 13.13 -1.76 -2.42
CA VAL A 349 12.95 -1.51 -0.98
C VAL A 349 14.17 -0.81 -0.40
N TYR A 350 15.38 -1.26 -0.72
CA TYR A 350 16.61 -0.61 -0.25
C TYR A 350 16.78 0.80 -0.82
N VAL A 351 16.53 1.00 -2.11
CA VAL A 351 16.58 2.31 -2.76
C VAL A 351 15.53 3.25 -2.16
N GLY A 352 14.30 2.76 -1.96
CA GLY A 352 13.22 3.50 -1.32
C GLY A 352 13.56 3.90 0.11
N LEU A 353 14.13 2.98 0.91
CA LEU A 353 14.55 3.26 2.28
C LEU A 353 15.70 4.27 2.34
N ALA A 354 16.71 4.12 1.49
CA ALA A 354 17.82 5.06 1.41
C ALA A 354 17.34 6.47 1.04
N TRP A 355 16.39 6.56 0.09
CA TRP A 355 15.79 7.83 -0.29
C TRP A 355 14.92 8.44 0.81
N LEU A 356 14.15 7.62 1.53
CA LEU A 356 13.37 8.06 2.69
C LEU A 356 14.30 8.65 3.76
N VAL A 357 15.38 7.96 4.12
CA VAL A 357 16.37 8.45 5.09
C VAL A 357 16.96 9.79 4.63
N TYR A 358 17.32 9.90 3.35
CA TYR A 358 17.78 11.17 2.77
C TYR A 358 16.76 12.29 2.93
N GLU A 359 15.48 12.06 2.60
CA GLU A 359 14.44 13.08 2.70
C GLU A 359 14.12 13.47 4.14
N VAL A 360 14.17 12.52 5.09
CA VAL A 360 14.03 12.80 6.53
C VAL A 360 15.14 13.72 7.00
N LEU A 361 16.40 13.40 6.68
CA LEU A 361 17.54 14.25 7.03
C LEU A 361 17.42 15.62 6.36
N ALA A 362 17.04 15.67 5.08
CA ALA A 362 16.84 16.91 4.36
C ALA A 362 15.69 17.75 4.94
N ALA A 363 14.63 17.13 5.47
CA ALA A 363 13.52 17.83 6.12
C ALA A 363 13.96 18.47 7.45
N VAL A 364 14.76 17.75 8.25
CA VAL A 364 15.36 18.29 9.49
C VAL A 364 16.27 19.49 9.19
N VAL A 365 17.13 19.37 8.18
CA VAL A 365 18.01 20.47 7.75
C VAL A 365 17.19 21.66 7.23
N ARG A 366 16.14 21.41 6.44
CA ARG A 366 15.25 22.47 5.95
C ARG A 366 14.55 23.19 7.10
N ALA A 367 14.05 22.46 8.10
CA ALA A 367 13.44 23.03 9.30
C ALA A 367 14.44 23.91 10.08
N ALA A 368 15.68 23.45 10.24
CA ALA A 368 16.72 24.21 10.95
C ALA A 368 17.13 25.51 10.21
N LEU A 369 17.25 25.46 8.88
CA LEU A 369 17.77 26.56 8.07
C LEU A 369 16.70 27.58 7.64
N HIS A 370 15.46 27.15 7.39
CA HIS A 370 14.45 27.98 6.75
C HIS A 370 13.37 28.50 7.70
N CYS A 371 13.16 27.86 8.86
CA CYS A 371 12.24 28.36 9.85
C CYS A 371 12.91 29.48 10.66
N ARG A 372 12.21 30.60 10.82
CA ARG A 372 12.69 31.77 11.56
C ARG A 372 12.37 31.66 13.05
N GLY A 373 13.27 32.22 13.87
CA GLY A 373 13.12 32.21 15.34
C GLY A 373 13.32 30.84 15.99
N VAL A 374 13.48 30.82 17.31
CA VAL A 374 13.69 29.57 18.06
C VAL A 374 12.41 28.72 18.05
N LEU A 375 11.26 29.33 18.31
CA LEU A 375 9.96 28.66 18.29
C LEU A 375 9.62 28.11 16.89
N GLY A 376 9.87 28.89 15.83
CA GLY A 376 9.62 28.44 14.46
C GLY A 376 10.50 27.26 14.07
N ARG A 377 11.78 27.23 14.50
CA ARG A 377 12.65 26.05 14.30
C ARG A 377 12.15 24.82 15.07
N LEU A 378 11.73 24.98 16.32
CA LEU A 378 11.18 23.88 17.13
C LEU A 378 9.90 23.31 16.50
N LEU A 379 8.98 24.18 16.09
CA LEU A 379 7.75 23.77 15.39
C LEU A 379 8.06 23.15 14.01
N GLY A 380 9.03 23.70 13.27
CA GLY A 380 9.49 23.12 12.01
C GLY A 380 10.06 21.71 12.17
N LEU A 381 10.84 21.48 13.24
CA LEU A 381 11.35 20.15 13.60
C LEU A 381 10.22 19.20 14.02
N LEU A 382 9.24 19.69 14.80
CA LEU A 382 8.04 18.92 15.15
C LEU A 382 7.27 18.49 13.89
N GLN A 383 7.05 19.40 12.95
CA GLN A 383 6.40 19.10 11.67
C GLN A 383 7.21 18.07 10.86
N ALA A 384 8.54 18.25 10.77
CA ALA A 384 9.41 17.29 10.09
C ALA A 384 9.32 15.90 10.72
N MET A 385 9.30 15.81 12.05
CA MET A 385 9.18 14.56 12.80
C MET A 385 7.83 13.88 12.56
N LEU A 386 6.72 14.63 12.67
CA LEU A 386 5.36 14.10 12.44
C LEU A 386 5.19 13.58 11.01
N LEU A 387 5.64 14.35 10.01
CA LEU A 387 5.55 13.94 8.62
C LEU A 387 6.48 12.76 8.31
N SER A 388 7.68 12.73 8.89
CA SER A 388 8.61 11.60 8.73
C SER A 388 8.02 10.31 9.29
N ALA A 389 7.39 10.38 10.48
CA ALA A 389 6.70 9.25 11.08
C ALA A 389 5.53 8.76 10.20
N PHE A 390 4.72 9.70 9.68
CA PHE A 390 3.63 9.38 8.76
C PHE A 390 4.12 8.69 7.47
N VAL A 391 5.13 9.26 6.80
CA VAL A 391 5.65 8.70 5.54
C VAL A 391 6.36 7.36 5.79
N ALA A 392 7.09 7.21 6.90
CA ALA A 392 7.71 5.94 7.28
C ALA A 392 6.66 4.85 7.56
N PHE A 393 5.55 5.21 8.21
CA PHE A 393 4.43 4.31 8.43
C PHE A 393 3.82 3.84 7.10
N VAL A 394 3.47 4.76 6.20
CA VAL A 394 2.89 4.41 4.89
C VAL A 394 3.87 3.59 4.05
N PHE A 395 5.16 3.98 4.03
CA PHE A 395 6.20 3.21 3.33
C PHE A 395 6.27 1.78 3.86
N THR A 396 6.33 1.60 5.19
CA THR A 396 6.39 0.29 5.83
C THR A 396 5.16 -0.55 5.55
N ALA A 397 3.95 0.02 5.72
CA ALA A 397 2.69 -0.66 5.44
C ALA A 397 2.60 -1.10 3.97
N SER A 398 3.14 -0.29 3.05
CA SER A 398 3.13 -0.56 1.60
C SER A 398 4.09 -1.67 1.14
N LEU A 399 5.01 -2.13 2.00
CA LEU A 399 5.96 -3.21 1.63
C LEU A 399 5.24 -4.54 1.39
N VAL A 400 4.16 -4.82 2.13
CA VAL A 400 3.35 -6.03 1.93
C VAL A 400 2.67 -6.05 0.56
N PRO A 401 1.90 -5.02 0.16
CA PRO A 401 1.31 -5.00 -1.17
C PRO A 401 2.35 -4.84 -2.29
N HIS A 402 3.50 -4.21 -2.03
CA HIS A 402 4.60 -4.14 -3.00
C HIS A 402 5.20 -5.52 -3.32
N ALA A 403 5.37 -6.36 -2.30
CA ALA A 403 5.87 -7.72 -2.47
C ALA A 403 4.83 -8.69 -3.03
N ALA A 404 3.59 -8.25 -3.33
CA ALA A 404 2.50 -9.13 -3.72
C ALA A 404 2.73 -9.93 -5.02
N THR A 405 3.68 -9.52 -5.86
CA THR A 405 4.05 -10.25 -7.10
C THR A 405 5.02 -11.41 -6.86
N ASP A 406 5.58 -11.55 -5.64
CA ASP A 406 6.39 -12.70 -5.19
C ASP A 406 5.86 -13.16 -3.83
N GLU A 407 4.98 -14.16 -3.82
CA GLU A 407 4.36 -14.70 -2.61
C GLU A 407 5.39 -15.17 -1.57
N ALA A 408 6.53 -15.70 -2.02
CA ALA A 408 7.57 -16.17 -1.12
C ALA A 408 8.31 -14.99 -0.46
N LEU A 409 8.56 -13.90 -1.18
CA LEU A 409 9.10 -12.67 -0.60
C LEU A 409 8.10 -12.03 0.37
N GLN A 410 6.81 -11.97 -0.01
CA GLN A 410 5.76 -11.41 0.84
C GLN A 410 5.63 -12.19 2.17
N ALA A 411 5.72 -13.52 2.14
CA ALA A 411 5.69 -14.37 3.32
C ALA A 411 6.92 -14.18 4.23
N GLN A 412 8.08 -13.83 3.66
CA GLN A 412 9.33 -13.56 4.37
C GLN A 412 9.39 -12.18 5.02
N LEU A 413 8.44 -11.29 4.74
CA LEU A 413 8.41 -9.97 5.38
C LEU A 413 8.26 -10.08 6.90
N PRO A 414 8.92 -9.18 7.68
CA PRO A 414 8.83 -9.19 9.13
C PRO A 414 7.37 -9.18 9.61
N TYR A 415 7.09 -9.92 10.69
CA TYR A 415 5.72 -9.99 11.23
C TYR A 415 5.18 -8.60 11.57
N ALA A 416 6.00 -7.69 12.11
CA ALA A 416 5.60 -6.31 12.38
C ALA A 416 5.05 -5.61 11.12
N VAL A 417 5.73 -5.75 9.98
CA VAL A 417 5.29 -5.17 8.70
C VAL A 417 3.96 -5.78 8.24
N ARG A 418 3.83 -7.11 8.34
CA ARG A 418 2.58 -7.82 8.01
C ARG A 418 1.43 -7.48 8.96
N SER A 419 1.71 -7.25 10.24
CA SER A 419 0.73 -6.88 11.25
C SER A 419 0.22 -5.45 11.05
N VAL A 420 1.11 -4.50 10.75
CA VAL A 420 0.75 -3.12 10.40
C VAL A 420 -0.19 -3.12 9.19
N TYR A 421 0.17 -3.85 8.12
CA TYR A 421 -0.71 -3.99 6.95
C TYR A 421 -2.05 -4.64 7.32
N GLY A 422 -2.05 -5.76 8.06
CA GLY A 422 -3.28 -6.47 8.42
C GLY A 422 -4.24 -5.67 9.30
N ARG A 423 -3.73 -4.75 10.15
CA ARG A 423 -4.56 -3.85 10.97
C ARG A 423 -5.11 -2.67 10.18
N THR A 424 -4.49 -2.31 9.05
CA THR A 424 -4.79 -1.09 8.27
C THR A 424 -5.44 -1.38 6.93
N SER A 425 -5.43 -2.64 6.47
CA SER A 425 -5.96 -3.04 5.17
C SER A 425 -7.45 -2.75 5.03
N GLY A 426 -8.23 -2.84 6.11
CA GLY A 426 -9.67 -2.50 6.09
C GLY A 426 -9.98 -1.02 5.85
N LEU A 427 -8.98 -0.13 5.91
CA LEU A 427 -9.10 1.29 5.61
C LEU A 427 -8.57 1.64 4.21
N GLU A 428 -8.10 0.66 3.43
CA GLU A 428 -7.58 0.86 2.07
C GLU A 428 -6.46 1.92 2.00
N ILE A 429 -5.66 2.02 3.07
CA ILE A 429 -4.56 3.00 3.19
C ILE A 429 -3.41 2.69 2.22
N VAL A 430 -3.11 1.41 2.01
CA VAL A 430 -2.06 0.92 1.12
C VAL A 430 -2.53 -0.31 0.37
N ASN A 431 -2.37 -0.32 -0.96
CA ASN A 431 -2.98 -1.32 -1.82
C ASN A 431 -2.01 -1.97 -2.79
N SER A 432 -2.39 -3.17 -3.25
CA SER A 432 -1.67 -3.92 -4.28
C SER A 432 -2.24 -3.59 -5.66
N TYR A 433 -1.37 -3.51 -6.67
CA TYR A 433 -1.75 -3.13 -8.03
C TYR A 433 -1.53 -4.29 -9.00
N GLY A 434 -2.36 -4.39 -10.05
CA GLY A 434 -2.33 -5.48 -11.04
C GLY A 434 -3.73 -6.07 -11.26
N LEU A 435 -4.28 -5.95 -12.47
CA LEU A 435 -5.70 -6.13 -12.82
C LEU A 435 -6.29 -7.53 -12.61
N PHE A 436 -5.50 -8.50 -12.12
CA PHE A 436 -5.87 -9.91 -11.97
C PHE A 436 -5.48 -10.44 -10.60
N ARG A 437 -6.25 -10.10 -9.57
CA ARG A 437 -6.16 -10.79 -8.28
C ARG A 437 -7.25 -11.85 -8.17
N ARG A 438 -6.83 -13.07 -7.79
CA ARG A 438 -7.64 -13.98 -6.97
C ARG A 438 -8.00 -13.24 -5.68
N SER A 439 -9.27 -13.28 -5.31
CA SER A 439 -9.71 -12.97 -3.95
C SER A 439 -9.00 -13.93 -2.98
N SER A 440 -8.13 -13.39 -2.13
CA SER A 440 -7.26 -14.14 -1.23
C SER A 440 -8.00 -14.55 0.05
N SER A 441 -8.10 -15.86 0.30
CA SER A 441 -8.26 -16.40 1.65
C SER A 441 -6.89 -16.80 2.22
N VAL A 442 -6.69 -16.43 3.48
CA VAL A 442 -5.46 -16.47 4.28
C VAL A 442 -4.90 -17.89 4.40
N ALA A 443 -3.59 -18.07 4.21
CA ALA A 443 -2.84 -19.19 4.76
C ALA A 443 -1.39 -18.80 5.08
N ILE A 444 -1.11 -18.52 6.35
CA ILE A 444 0.26 -18.47 6.89
C ILE A 444 0.68 -19.93 7.12
N LYS A 445 1.47 -20.50 6.20
CA LYS A 445 2.30 -21.68 6.50
C LYS A 445 3.62 -21.22 7.13
N SER A 446 4.08 -21.96 8.11
CA SER A 446 5.27 -21.69 8.92
C SER A 446 6.54 -21.41 8.08
N PRO A 447 7.44 -20.51 8.53
CA PRO A 447 8.67 -20.21 7.80
C PRO A 447 9.66 -21.37 7.96
N THR A 448 9.94 -22.06 6.86
CA THR A 448 11.17 -22.86 6.74
C THR A 448 12.29 -21.93 6.28
N CYS A 449 13.44 -21.96 6.98
CA CYS A 449 14.60 -21.15 6.62
C CYS A 449 15.17 -21.64 5.28
N LEU A 450 15.39 -20.75 4.32
CA LEU A 450 16.01 -21.08 3.04
C LEU A 450 17.53 -21.22 3.23
N PRO A 451 18.15 -22.35 2.82
CA PRO A 451 19.59 -22.55 2.94
C PRO A 451 20.37 -21.64 1.96
N THR A 452 21.49 -21.08 2.42
CA THR A 452 22.47 -20.38 1.57
C THR A 452 23.49 -21.38 0.98
N PRO A 453 24.21 -21.05 -0.11
CA PRO A 453 25.29 -21.89 -0.62
C PRO A 453 26.36 -22.20 0.43
N LEU A 454 26.63 -21.24 1.34
CA LEU A 454 27.55 -21.44 2.45
C LEU A 454 26.97 -22.34 3.54
N ALA A 455 25.65 -22.36 3.74
CA ALA A 455 24.99 -23.34 4.60
C ALA A 455 25.23 -24.78 4.11
N TRP A 456 25.24 -25.00 2.79
CA TRP A 456 25.58 -26.29 2.21
C TRP A 456 27.04 -26.68 2.50
N PHE A 457 28.01 -25.78 2.32
CA PHE A 457 29.41 -26.04 2.67
C PHE A 457 29.61 -26.30 4.17
N SER A 458 28.98 -25.50 5.04
CA SER A 458 29.05 -25.68 6.50
C SER A 458 28.44 -27.01 6.97
N HIS A 459 27.40 -27.50 6.27
CA HIS A 459 26.83 -28.82 6.54
C HIS A 459 27.79 -29.97 6.22
N GLN A 460 28.69 -29.79 5.26
CA GLN A 460 29.71 -30.79 4.91
C GLN A 460 30.92 -30.80 5.86
N LEU A 461 31.01 -29.86 6.80
CA LEU A 461 32.10 -29.84 7.78
C LEU A 461 31.99 -31.01 8.78
N PRO A 462 33.13 -31.50 9.32
CA PRO A 462 33.13 -32.61 10.24
C PRO A 462 32.21 -32.39 11.47
N PRO A 463 31.52 -33.42 11.98
CA PRO A 463 30.59 -33.29 13.11
C PRO A 463 31.21 -32.68 14.38
N TRP A 464 32.50 -32.93 14.63
CA TRP A 464 33.22 -32.34 15.77
C TRP A 464 33.35 -30.82 15.65
N PHE A 465 33.48 -30.28 14.43
CA PHE A 465 33.54 -28.84 14.17
C PHE A 465 32.16 -28.20 14.35
N GLN A 466 31.10 -28.88 13.89
CA GLN A 466 29.71 -28.43 14.11
C GLN A 466 29.37 -28.38 15.61
N ALA A 467 29.79 -29.39 16.38
CA ALA A 467 29.64 -29.40 17.83
C ALA A 467 30.37 -28.21 18.50
N LEU A 468 31.58 -27.90 18.04
CA LEU A 468 32.34 -26.73 18.52
C LEU A 468 31.62 -25.41 18.19
N CYS A 469 31.04 -25.28 16.99
CA CYS A 469 30.23 -24.11 16.62
C CYS A 469 29.01 -23.94 17.55
N VAL A 470 28.33 -25.04 17.90
CA VAL A 470 27.20 -25.02 18.84
C VAL A 470 27.66 -24.55 20.21
N VAL A 471 28.77 -25.06 20.73
CA VAL A 471 29.36 -24.61 22.01
C VAL A 471 29.69 -23.12 21.96
N ALA A 472 30.31 -22.64 20.88
CA ALA A 472 30.63 -21.23 20.70
C ALA A 472 29.36 -20.36 20.69
N THR A 473 28.30 -20.78 20.00
CA THR A 473 27.00 -20.08 20.00
C THR A 473 26.42 -20.00 21.40
N PHE A 474 26.39 -21.10 22.16
CA PHE A 474 25.87 -21.09 23.53
C PHE A 474 26.67 -20.17 24.46
N VAL A 475 28.01 -20.16 24.34
CA VAL A 475 28.85 -19.25 25.13
C VAL A 475 28.56 -17.79 24.77
N ILE A 476 28.45 -17.46 23.49
CA ILE A 476 28.21 -16.10 23.02
C ILE A 476 26.78 -15.63 23.34
N GLU A 477 25.77 -16.50 23.25
CA GLU A 477 24.37 -16.12 23.47
C GLU A 477 23.95 -16.14 24.95
N ILE A 478 24.54 -17.01 25.78
CA ILE A 478 24.15 -17.15 27.19
C ILE A 478 25.13 -16.47 28.13
N ALA A 479 26.44 -16.67 27.96
CA ALA A 479 27.42 -16.21 28.95
C ALA A 479 27.92 -14.78 28.68
N VAL A 480 28.21 -14.43 27.43
CA VAL A 480 28.72 -13.10 27.05
C VAL A 480 27.79 -11.93 27.43
N PRO A 481 26.45 -12.03 27.36
CA PRO A 481 25.57 -10.92 27.76
C PRO A 481 25.73 -10.47 29.21
N PHE A 482 26.10 -11.37 30.13
CA PHE A 482 26.39 -11.01 31.53
C PHE A 482 27.65 -10.15 31.66
N LEU A 483 28.53 -10.16 30.66
CA LEU A 483 29.77 -9.38 30.62
C LEU A 483 29.57 -7.97 30.04
N PHE A 484 28.39 -7.64 29.48
CA PHE A 484 28.12 -6.33 28.87
C PHE A 484 28.27 -5.16 29.85
N PHE A 485 27.96 -5.40 31.12
CA PHE A 485 27.99 -4.41 32.18
C PHE A 485 29.32 -4.40 32.96
N VAL A 486 30.34 -5.13 32.51
CA VAL A 486 31.67 -5.10 33.15
C VAL A 486 32.39 -3.81 32.71
N PRO A 487 32.83 -2.94 33.64
CA PRO A 487 33.45 -1.64 33.33
C PRO A 487 34.90 -1.75 32.83
N VAL A 488 35.26 -2.85 32.16
CA VAL A 488 36.60 -3.11 31.64
C VAL A 488 36.58 -3.06 30.11
N ARG A 489 37.35 -2.14 29.52
CA ARG A 489 37.34 -1.86 28.07
C ARG A 489 37.70 -3.08 27.23
N ALA A 490 38.62 -3.92 27.69
CA ALA A 490 39.00 -5.16 27.00
C ALA A 490 37.84 -6.17 26.94
N VAL A 491 37.10 -6.33 28.04
CA VAL A 491 35.96 -7.25 28.14
C VAL A 491 34.81 -6.79 27.24
N ARG A 492 34.50 -5.49 27.22
CA ARG A 492 33.44 -4.95 26.35
C ARG A 492 33.77 -5.06 24.86
N LYS A 493 35.04 -4.86 24.48
CA LYS A 493 35.51 -5.12 23.10
C LYS A 493 35.36 -6.57 22.71
N PHE A 494 35.75 -7.48 23.61
CA PHE A 494 35.55 -8.91 23.39
C PHE A 494 34.07 -9.22 23.15
N CYS A 495 33.17 -8.70 23.99
CA CYS A 495 31.72 -8.87 23.83
C CYS A 495 31.20 -8.35 22.49
N PHE A 496 31.67 -7.17 22.05
CA PHE A 496 31.31 -6.60 20.75
C PHE A 496 31.76 -7.50 19.59
N PHE A 497 33.04 -7.87 19.55
CA PHE A 497 33.58 -8.67 18.46
C PHE A 497 33.02 -10.09 18.44
N SER A 498 32.76 -10.70 19.60
CA SER A 498 32.14 -12.03 19.67
C SER A 498 30.70 -12.01 19.14
N GLN A 499 29.91 -10.99 19.50
CA GLN A 499 28.55 -10.83 18.98
C GLN A 499 28.57 -10.49 17.48
N LEU A 500 29.43 -9.58 17.04
CA LEU A 500 29.58 -9.26 15.61
C LEU A 500 29.94 -10.51 14.80
N LEU A 501 30.91 -11.30 15.27
CA LEU A 501 31.32 -12.55 14.61
C LEU A 501 30.17 -13.54 14.52
N LEU A 502 29.42 -13.75 15.62
CA LEU A 502 28.26 -14.64 15.63
C LEU A 502 27.18 -14.15 14.65
N GLN A 503 26.80 -12.87 14.71
CA GLN A 503 25.76 -12.31 13.85
C GLN A 503 26.16 -12.34 12.37
N CYS A 504 27.41 -12.02 12.03
CA CYS A 504 27.93 -12.16 10.67
C CYS A 504 27.95 -13.64 10.22
N SER A 505 28.34 -14.56 11.10
CA SER A 505 28.33 -16.00 10.79
C SER A 505 26.91 -16.48 10.51
N ILE A 506 25.93 -16.08 11.32
CA ILE A 506 24.50 -16.37 11.11
C ILE A 506 24.02 -15.77 9.80
N ILE A 507 24.34 -14.51 9.47
CA ILE A 507 23.96 -13.86 8.20
C ILE A 507 24.47 -14.66 6.99
N VAL A 508 25.71 -15.16 7.09
CA VAL A 508 26.34 -15.91 6.01
C VAL A 508 25.76 -17.33 5.90
N SER A 509 25.44 -17.98 7.02
CA SER A 509 24.91 -19.36 7.06
C SER A 509 23.38 -19.48 7.01
N GLY A 510 22.62 -18.42 7.30
CA GLY A 510 21.16 -18.44 7.43
C GLY A 510 20.52 -17.06 7.19
N ASN A 511 19.45 -17.03 6.40
CA ASN A 511 18.83 -15.79 5.92
C ASN A 511 17.91 -15.11 6.98
N TYR A 512 18.47 -14.66 8.10
CA TYR A 512 17.74 -13.94 9.17
C TYR A 512 17.81 -12.39 9.05
N ASN A 513 18.54 -11.89 8.04
CA ASN A 513 18.68 -10.50 7.57
C ASN A 513 18.54 -9.40 8.62
N PHE A 514 17.32 -8.91 8.84
CA PHE A 514 17.08 -7.66 9.57
C PHE A 514 17.35 -7.78 11.08
N PHE A 515 17.08 -8.96 11.67
CA PHE A 515 17.28 -9.16 13.11
C PHE A 515 18.76 -9.07 13.50
N ASN A 516 19.64 -9.70 12.71
CA ASN A 516 21.08 -9.71 12.94
C ASN A 516 21.69 -8.30 12.82
N LEU A 517 21.25 -7.51 11.82
CA LEU A 517 21.69 -6.12 11.66
C LEU A 517 21.26 -5.24 12.83
N LEU A 518 20.03 -5.42 13.34
CA LEU A 518 19.56 -4.70 14.52
C LEU A 518 20.41 -5.05 15.75
N THR A 519 20.71 -6.34 15.95
CA THR A 519 21.59 -6.79 17.04
C THR A 519 23.00 -6.19 16.91
N ILE A 520 23.58 -6.16 15.71
CA ILE A 520 24.90 -5.51 15.48
C ILE A 520 24.84 -4.02 15.83
N CYS A 521 23.79 -3.30 15.44
CA CYS A 521 23.59 -1.90 15.80
C CYS A 521 23.50 -1.70 17.33
N LEU A 522 22.77 -2.57 18.04
CA LEU A 522 22.69 -2.52 19.50
C LEU A 522 24.06 -2.79 20.16
N CYS A 523 24.86 -3.71 19.60
CA CYS A 523 26.20 -4.00 20.10
C CYS A 523 27.17 -2.82 19.97
N LEU A 524 26.91 -1.81 19.12
CA LEU A 524 27.74 -0.59 19.07
C LEU A 524 27.78 0.14 20.43
N SER A 525 26.74 -0.01 21.26
CA SER A 525 26.72 0.52 22.63
C SER A 525 27.79 -0.08 23.54
N LEU A 526 28.41 -1.21 23.16
CA LEU A 526 29.51 -1.82 23.92
C LEU A 526 30.86 -1.13 23.69
N LEU A 527 31.01 -0.32 22.63
CA LEU A 527 32.23 0.44 22.35
C LEU A 527 32.20 1.81 23.06
N HIS A 528 33.38 2.37 23.35
CA HIS A 528 33.50 3.71 23.95
C HIS A 528 33.89 4.74 22.89
N ASP A 529 33.55 6.02 23.07
CA ASP A 529 33.91 7.10 22.13
C ASP A 529 35.43 7.20 21.87
N ASP A 530 36.24 6.80 22.86
CA ASP A 530 37.70 6.77 22.79
C ASP A 530 38.22 5.67 21.85
N ASP A 531 37.38 4.71 21.44
CA ASP A 531 37.72 3.71 20.44
C ASP A 531 37.67 4.27 19.01
N PHE A 532 37.00 5.41 18.82
CA PHE A 532 36.86 6.09 17.52
C PHE A 532 37.70 7.36 17.40
N SER A 533 38.32 7.81 18.51
CA SER A 533 39.19 8.99 18.53
C SER A 533 40.62 8.67 18.11
N THR A 534 41.19 9.47 17.20
CA THR A 534 42.61 9.41 16.81
C THR A 534 43.53 10.12 17.82
N ARG A 535 42.97 10.84 18.81
CA ARG A 535 43.75 11.49 19.87
C ARG A 535 44.07 10.50 20.99
N LYS A 536 45.36 10.33 21.31
CA LYS A 536 45.80 9.57 22.49
C LYS A 536 45.23 10.22 23.76
N GLY A 537 44.27 9.56 24.40
CA GLY A 537 43.71 9.99 25.69
C GLY A 537 44.75 9.99 26.82
N PRO A 538 44.43 10.56 27.99
CA PRO A 538 45.35 10.64 29.12
C PRO A 538 45.87 9.25 29.54
N ARG A 539 47.17 9.16 29.86
CA ARG A 539 47.80 7.90 30.30
C ARG A 539 47.17 7.46 31.64
N ARG A 540 46.36 6.40 31.61
CA ARG A 540 45.82 5.74 32.83
C ARG A 540 46.97 5.24 33.70
N ALA A 541 46.85 5.42 35.02
CA ALA A 541 47.82 4.96 36.01
C ALA A 541 48.11 3.45 35.89
N ALA A 542 49.37 3.05 36.08
CA ALA A 542 49.82 1.66 35.88
C ALA A 542 49.07 0.65 36.77
N GLY A 543 48.74 1.03 38.01
CA GLY A 543 47.97 0.18 38.93
C GLY A 543 46.54 -0.13 38.45
N LEU A 544 45.89 0.83 37.79
CA LEU A 544 44.54 0.63 37.23
C LEU A 544 44.56 -0.36 36.07
N LYS A 545 45.63 -0.33 35.25
CA LYS A 545 45.83 -1.29 34.15
C LYS A 545 46.07 -2.70 34.67
N LEU A 546 46.85 -2.86 35.75
CA LEU A 546 47.11 -4.16 36.36
C LEU A 546 45.81 -4.79 36.91
N LEU A 547 44.96 -3.97 37.55
CA LEU A 547 43.64 -4.39 38.02
C LEU A 547 42.71 -4.79 36.87
N GLU A 548 42.63 -3.98 35.81
CA GLU A 548 41.86 -4.31 34.60
C GLU A 548 42.33 -5.64 33.96
N TRP A 549 43.64 -5.87 33.94
CA TRP A 549 44.24 -7.11 33.43
C TRP A 549 43.89 -8.31 34.32
N GLY A 550 43.98 -8.17 35.64
CA GLY A 550 43.63 -9.23 36.59
C GLY A 550 42.14 -9.62 36.53
N ILE A 551 41.25 -8.63 36.46
CA ILE A 551 39.81 -8.85 36.28
C ILE A 551 39.53 -9.55 34.95
N SER A 552 40.14 -9.07 33.86
CA SER A 552 39.97 -9.69 32.53
C SER A 552 40.45 -11.13 32.51
N ALA A 553 41.65 -11.39 33.05
CA ALA A 553 42.23 -12.73 33.12
C ALA A 553 41.34 -13.69 33.94
N THR A 554 40.84 -13.23 35.09
CA THR A 554 39.95 -14.03 35.94
C THR A 554 38.64 -14.38 35.23
N LEU A 555 38.02 -13.40 34.55
CA LEU A 555 36.78 -13.60 33.80
C LEU A 555 36.98 -14.54 32.61
N PHE A 556 38.08 -14.41 31.85
CA PHE A 556 38.35 -15.27 30.70
C PHE A 556 38.72 -16.69 31.12
N VAL A 557 39.55 -16.87 32.16
CA VAL A 557 39.88 -18.19 32.73
C VAL A 557 38.63 -18.85 33.30
N GLY A 558 37.78 -18.10 34.02
CA GLY A 558 36.52 -18.59 34.54
C GLY A 558 35.54 -19.01 33.44
N LEU A 559 35.39 -18.19 32.39
CA LEU A 559 34.53 -18.49 31.24
C LEU A 559 35.03 -19.75 30.50
N PHE A 560 36.34 -19.87 30.30
CA PHE A 560 36.95 -21.04 29.68
C PHE A 560 36.74 -22.31 30.53
N TYR A 561 37.05 -22.24 31.82
CA TYR A 561 36.85 -23.34 32.77
C TYR A 561 35.38 -23.80 32.78
N LEU A 562 34.43 -22.86 32.90
CA LEU A 562 33.01 -23.17 32.91
C LEU A 562 32.55 -23.79 31.59
N THR A 563 33.04 -23.30 30.45
CA THR A 563 32.73 -23.86 29.12
C THR A 563 33.20 -25.31 29.01
N VAL A 564 34.44 -25.61 29.42
CA VAL A 564 34.98 -26.98 29.44
C VAL A 564 34.13 -27.89 30.33
N ARG A 565 33.70 -27.39 31.49
CA ARG A 565 32.93 -28.17 32.48
C ARG A 565 31.47 -28.40 32.07
N LEU A 566 30.79 -27.39 31.51
CA LEU A 566 29.37 -27.47 31.11
C LEU A 566 29.17 -28.30 29.83
N PHE A 567 30.16 -28.32 28.94
CA PHE A 567 30.10 -29.03 27.66
C PHE A 567 31.01 -30.26 27.59
N ASN A 568 31.56 -30.69 28.74
CA ASN A 568 32.49 -31.82 28.90
C ASN A 568 33.51 -31.92 27.75
N LEU A 569 34.21 -30.81 27.50
CA LEU A 569 35.11 -30.69 26.35
C LEU A 569 36.36 -31.54 26.57
N SER A 570 36.62 -32.46 25.64
CA SER A 570 37.87 -33.24 25.60
C SER A 570 38.45 -33.25 24.19
N VAL A 571 39.78 -33.26 24.09
CA VAL A 571 40.49 -33.30 22.80
C VAL A 571 41.01 -34.73 22.59
N GLY A 572 40.46 -35.41 21.59
CA GLY A 572 40.91 -36.73 21.16
C GLY A 572 42.07 -36.66 20.17
N PRO A 573 42.67 -37.82 19.80
CA PRO A 573 43.76 -37.90 18.83
C PRO A 573 43.35 -37.30 17.47
N GLY A 574 44.26 -36.53 16.85
CA GLY A 574 44.00 -35.82 15.60
C GLY A 574 43.18 -34.52 15.74
N PHE A 575 43.26 -33.84 16.89
CA PHE A 575 42.56 -32.57 17.19
C PHE A 575 41.02 -32.66 17.14
N ARG A 576 40.44 -33.84 17.35
CA ARG A 576 38.98 -34.01 17.38
C ARG A 576 38.42 -33.54 18.72
N VAL A 577 37.56 -32.52 18.71
CA VAL A 577 36.88 -32.02 19.92
C VAL A 577 35.62 -32.84 20.18
N ASN A 578 35.57 -33.53 21.31
CA ASN A 578 34.38 -34.20 21.81
C ASN A 578 33.66 -33.26 22.79
N SER A 579 32.35 -33.08 22.61
CA SER A 579 31.51 -32.26 23.49
C SER A 579 30.21 -32.99 23.82
N LYS A 580 29.78 -32.89 25.08
CA LYS A 580 28.48 -33.37 25.56
C LYS A 580 27.95 -32.42 26.63
N VAL A 581 26.68 -32.06 26.54
CA VAL A 581 26.00 -31.26 27.57
C VAL A 581 26.06 -32.01 28.91
N ALA A 582 26.68 -31.40 29.92
CA ALA A 582 26.99 -32.01 31.21
C ALA A 582 26.07 -31.52 32.35
N PHE A 583 24.91 -30.95 32.02
CA PHE A 583 23.92 -30.45 32.97
C PHE A 583 22.51 -30.95 32.62
N SER A 584 21.66 -31.12 33.63
CA SER A 584 20.27 -31.55 33.44
C SER A 584 19.35 -30.37 33.08
N MET A 585 18.15 -30.66 32.57
CA MET A 585 17.12 -29.64 32.32
C MET A 585 16.76 -28.87 33.61
N ASN A 586 16.76 -29.55 34.76
CA ASN A 586 16.51 -28.91 36.05
C ASN A 586 17.63 -27.94 36.44
N ASP A 587 18.88 -28.27 36.12
CA ASP A 587 20.02 -27.38 36.37
C ASP A 587 19.95 -26.14 35.46
N LEU A 588 19.51 -26.30 34.21
CA LEU A 588 19.31 -25.19 33.29
C LEU A 588 18.18 -24.26 33.75
N VAL A 589 17.05 -24.80 34.21
CA VAL A 589 15.93 -24.00 34.75
C VAL A 589 16.37 -23.22 35.99
N LYS A 590 17.11 -23.87 36.91
CA LYS A 590 17.69 -23.20 38.08
C LYS A 590 18.65 -22.08 37.67
N PHE A 591 19.54 -22.37 36.73
CA PHE A 591 20.48 -21.39 36.19
C PHE A 591 19.75 -20.21 35.54
N ASN A 592 18.71 -20.45 34.73
CA ASN A 592 17.93 -19.40 34.08
C ASN A 592 17.24 -18.49 35.12
N ARG A 593 16.62 -19.08 36.15
CA ARG A 593 15.97 -18.31 37.23
C ARG A 593 16.98 -17.45 37.99
N SER A 594 18.11 -18.03 38.40
CA SER A 594 19.18 -17.29 39.09
C SER A 594 19.83 -16.22 38.20
N GLY A 595 20.06 -16.55 36.93
CA GLY A 595 20.64 -15.65 35.93
C GLY A 595 19.71 -14.47 35.63
N LEU A 596 18.40 -14.70 35.55
CA LEU A 596 17.44 -13.61 35.35
C LEU A 596 17.46 -12.63 36.53
N VAL A 597 17.41 -13.15 37.77
CA VAL A 597 17.50 -12.32 38.98
C VAL A 597 18.82 -11.54 39.02
N LEU A 598 19.95 -12.21 38.75
CA LEU A 598 21.26 -11.57 38.71
C LEU A 598 21.31 -10.45 37.66
N SER A 599 20.78 -10.68 36.46
CA SER A 599 20.78 -9.68 35.38
C SER A 599 19.99 -8.42 35.73
N VAL A 600 18.90 -8.55 36.49
CA VAL A 600 18.13 -7.40 36.99
C VAL A 600 18.94 -6.58 37.98
N TYR A 601 19.62 -7.23 38.94
CA TYR A 601 20.46 -6.52 39.90
C TYR A 601 21.67 -5.84 39.25
N VAL A 602 22.34 -6.53 38.31
CA VAL A 602 23.46 -5.96 37.55
C VAL A 602 22.99 -4.77 36.71
N GLY A 603 21.85 -4.91 36.01
CA GLY A 603 21.26 -3.82 35.24
C GLY A 603 20.87 -2.62 36.09
N LEU A 604 20.31 -2.85 37.29
CA LEU A 604 19.95 -1.79 38.23
C LEU A 604 21.21 -1.07 38.77
N ALA A 605 22.23 -1.82 39.19
CA ALA A 605 23.49 -1.26 39.65
C ALA A 605 24.17 -0.41 38.57
N TRP A 606 24.14 -0.88 37.31
CA TRP A 606 24.68 -0.13 36.18
C TRP A 606 23.86 1.12 35.86
N LEU A 607 22.54 1.04 35.93
CA LEU A 607 21.65 2.20 35.77
C LEU A 607 21.99 3.28 36.81
N VAL A 608 22.12 2.89 38.08
CA VAL A 608 22.51 3.82 39.15
C VAL A 608 23.87 4.46 38.86
N TYR A 609 24.85 3.66 38.43
CA TYR A 609 26.18 4.16 38.05
C TYR A 609 26.09 5.20 36.92
N GLU A 610 25.35 4.92 35.84
CA GLU A 610 25.25 5.85 34.70
C GLU A 610 24.48 7.14 35.06
N VAL A 611 23.45 7.04 35.89
CA VAL A 611 22.73 8.21 36.41
C VAL A 611 23.67 9.09 37.24
N LEU A 612 24.43 8.50 38.18
CA LEU A 612 25.42 9.23 38.98
C LEU A 612 26.52 9.83 38.10
N ALA A 613 27.03 9.07 37.13
CA ALA A 613 28.05 9.55 36.20
C ALA A 613 27.53 10.69 35.31
N ALA A 614 26.27 10.64 34.87
CA ALA A 614 25.64 11.72 34.11
C ALA A 614 25.50 13.00 34.95
N VAL A 615 25.07 12.88 36.21
CA VAL A 615 24.96 14.00 37.15
C VAL A 615 26.33 14.62 37.44
N VAL A 616 27.35 13.79 37.72
CA VAL A 616 28.73 14.26 37.97
C VAL A 616 29.33 14.93 36.73
N ARG A 617 29.12 14.35 35.53
CA ARG A 617 29.55 14.97 34.27
C ARG A 617 28.88 16.33 34.04
N ALA A 618 27.57 16.41 34.25
CA ALA A 618 26.82 17.67 34.14
C ALA A 618 27.30 18.73 35.15
N ALA A 619 27.64 18.32 36.38
CA ALA A 619 28.14 19.24 37.41
C ALA A 619 29.57 19.74 37.13
N LEU A 620 30.46 18.87 36.64
CA LEU A 620 31.89 19.16 36.49
C LEU A 620 32.30 19.70 35.12
N HIS A 621 31.67 19.25 34.03
CA HIS A 621 32.12 19.56 32.67
C HIS A 621 31.34 20.72 32.02
N CYS A 622 30.15 21.05 32.51
CA CYS A 622 29.41 22.21 32.04
C CYS A 622 30.00 23.52 32.59
N ARG A 623 30.31 24.45 31.68
CA ARG A 623 30.81 25.79 32.04
C ARG A 623 29.66 26.75 32.36
N GLY A 624 29.82 27.55 33.41
CA GLY A 624 28.84 28.54 33.85
C GLY A 624 27.65 27.96 34.64
N VAL A 625 26.98 28.81 35.44
CA VAL A 625 25.87 28.40 36.33
C VAL A 625 24.67 27.88 35.53
N LEU A 626 24.28 28.60 34.47
CA LEU A 626 23.17 28.21 33.60
C LEU A 626 23.46 26.90 32.86
N GLY A 627 24.69 26.70 32.39
CA GLY A 627 25.11 25.46 31.72
C GLY A 627 25.07 24.24 32.65
N ARG A 628 25.45 24.42 33.92
CA ARG A 628 25.32 23.37 34.95
C ARG A 628 23.86 23.06 35.26
N LEU A 629 23.00 24.08 35.41
CA LEU A 629 21.57 23.87 35.65
C LEU A 629 20.87 23.14 34.49
N LEU A 630 21.14 23.55 33.24
CA LEU A 630 20.58 22.90 32.05
C LEU A 630 21.13 21.48 31.88
N GLY A 631 22.43 21.27 32.14
CA GLY A 631 23.04 19.94 32.11
C GLY A 631 22.44 19.00 33.16
N LEU A 632 22.20 19.50 34.38
CA LEU A 632 21.54 18.73 35.44
C LEU A 632 20.08 18.41 35.10
N LEU A 633 19.34 19.37 34.53
CA LEU A 633 17.97 19.16 34.05
C LEU A 633 17.93 18.09 32.95
N GLN A 634 18.85 18.14 31.99
CA GLN A 634 18.98 17.14 30.93
C GLN A 634 19.31 15.75 31.52
N ALA A 635 20.27 15.67 32.43
CA ALA A 635 20.63 14.44 33.10
C ALA A 635 19.44 13.84 33.86
N MET A 636 18.66 14.67 34.56
CA MET A 636 17.47 14.25 35.30
C MET A 636 16.37 13.71 34.38
N LEU A 637 16.05 14.42 33.29
CA LEU A 637 15.02 13.99 32.32
C LEU A 637 15.39 12.68 31.63
N LEU A 638 16.64 12.55 31.17
CA LEU A 638 17.12 11.33 30.53
C LEU A 638 17.18 10.16 31.52
N SER A 639 17.62 10.41 32.77
CA SER A 639 17.65 9.38 33.82
C SER A 639 16.25 8.87 34.15
N ALA A 640 15.26 9.78 34.24
CA ALA A 640 13.86 9.41 34.45
C ALA A 640 13.31 8.56 33.29
N PHE A 641 13.64 8.92 32.04
CA PHE A 641 13.24 8.16 30.86
C PHE A 641 13.87 6.77 30.83
N VAL A 642 15.18 6.66 31.07
CA VAL A 642 15.88 5.35 31.07
C VAL A 642 15.38 4.47 32.21
N ALA A 643 15.14 5.04 33.40
CA ALA A 643 14.57 4.30 34.52
C ALA A 643 13.16 3.77 34.21
N PHE A 644 12.33 4.57 33.52
CA PHE A 644 11.02 4.16 33.05
C PHE A 644 11.09 2.99 32.05
N VAL A 645 11.95 3.09 31.03
CA VAL A 645 12.11 2.03 30.02
C VAL A 645 12.68 0.75 30.66
N PHE A 646 13.67 0.88 31.54
CA PHE A 646 14.21 -0.25 32.30
C PHE A 646 13.12 -0.94 33.12
N THR A 647 12.31 -0.16 33.85
CA THR A 647 11.19 -0.69 34.65
C THR A 647 10.16 -1.42 33.78
N ALA A 648 9.75 -0.82 32.66
CA ALA A 648 8.82 -1.44 31.71
C ALA A 648 9.39 -2.73 31.08
N SER A 649 10.71 -2.82 30.92
CA SER A 649 11.39 -3.99 30.34
C SER A 649 11.45 -5.22 31.26
N LEU A 650 11.30 -5.05 32.57
CA LEU A 650 11.42 -6.17 33.53
C LEU A 650 10.36 -7.25 33.31
N VAL A 651 9.15 -6.87 32.87
CA VAL A 651 8.06 -7.83 32.59
C VAL A 651 8.39 -8.72 31.38
N PRO A 652 8.69 -8.18 30.17
CA PRO A 652 9.08 -9.01 29.04
C PRO A 652 10.41 -9.73 29.24
N HIS A 653 11.34 -9.18 30.05
CA HIS A 653 12.58 -9.86 30.43
C HIS A 653 12.30 -11.14 31.23
N ALA A 654 11.37 -11.10 32.19
CA ALA A 654 10.96 -12.26 32.97
C ALA A 654 10.04 -13.26 32.24
N ALA A 655 9.79 -13.08 30.94
CA ALA A 655 8.85 -13.93 30.19
C ALA A 655 9.26 -15.40 30.06
N THR A 656 10.51 -15.76 30.39
CA THR A 656 10.99 -17.14 30.39
C THR A 656 10.72 -17.90 31.69
N ASP A 657 10.28 -17.21 32.76
CA ASP A 657 9.94 -17.81 34.06
C ASP A 657 8.64 -17.17 34.59
N GLU A 658 7.52 -17.87 34.41
CA GLU A 658 6.19 -17.39 34.78
C GLU A 658 6.06 -17.11 36.29
N ALA A 659 6.72 -17.91 37.14
CA ALA A 659 6.65 -17.74 38.58
C ALA A 659 7.36 -16.45 39.01
N LEU A 660 8.52 -16.16 38.41
CA LEU A 660 9.26 -14.93 38.66
C LEU A 660 8.53 -13.69 38.10
N GLN A 661 7.94 -13.80 36.90
CA GLN A 661 7.15 -12.72 36.30
C GLN A 661 5.93 -12.36 37.16
N ALA A 662 5.27 -13.35 37.77
CA ALA A 662 4.14 -13.15 38.68
C ALA A 662 4.55 -12.48 40.01
N GLN A 663 5.79 -12.73 40.47
CA GLN A 663 6.36 -12.15 41.69
C GLN A 663 6.84 -10.69 41.51
N LEU A 664 6.82 -10.13 40.30
CA LEU A 664 7.21 -8.74 40.07
C LEU A 664 6.31 -7.74 40.83
N PRO A 665 6.88 -6.63 41.36
CA PRO A 665 6.11 -5.61 42.06
C PRO A 665 4.93 -5.10 41.23
N TYR A 666 3.80 -4.81 41.88
CA TYR A 666 2.60 -4.33 41.20
C TYR A 666 2.88 -3.06 40.36
N ALA A 667 3.70 -2.14 40.86
CA ALA A 667 4.09 -0.94 40.13
C ALA A 667 4.74 -1.26 38.76
N VAL A 668 5.64 -2.25 38.72
CA VAL A 668 6.31 -2.70 37.49
C VAL A 668 5.30 -3.29 36.49
N ARG A 669 4.41 -4.17 36.98
CA ARG A 669 3.35 -4.77 36.15
C ARG A 669 2.33 -3.75 35.67
N SER A 670 2.01 -2.74 36.48
CA SER A 670 1.10 -1.65 36.13
C SER A 670 1.69 -0.74 35.05
N VAL A 671 2.97 -0.36 35.18
CA VAL A 671 3.70 0.42 34.16
C VAL A 671 3.72 -0.32 32.83
N TYR A 672 4.08 -1.61 32.82
CA TYR A 672 4.02 -2.42 31.60
C TYR A 672 2.59 -2.56 31.07
N GLY A 673 1.60 -2.83 31.93
CA GLY A 673 0.20 -2.97 31.51
C GLY A 673 -0.38 -1.73 30.82
N ARG A 674 0.01 -0.53 31.27
CA ARG A 674 -0.40 0.75 30.66
C ARG A 674 0.33 1.07 29.36
N THR A 675 1.53 0.51 29.16
CA THR A 675 2.40 0.79 28.02
C THR A 675 2.43 -0.34 26.97
N SER A 676 1.91 -1.52 27.30
CA SER A 676 1.93 -2.71 26.45
C SER A 676 1.17 -2.50 25.14
N GLY A 677 0.08 -1.73 25.16
CA GLY A 677 -0.66 -1.36 23.95
C GLY A 677 0.11 -0.47 22.97
N LEU A 678 1.20 0.16 23.43
CA LEU A 678 2.11 0.96 22.61
C LEU A 678 3.34 0.16 22.14
N GLU A 679 3.49 -1.11 22.56
CA GLU A 679 4.60 -2.01 22.22
C GLU A 679 6.01 -1.40 22.43
N ILE A 680 6.17 -0.51 23.42
CA ILE A 680 7.43 0.20 23.73
C ILE A 680 8.55 -0.79 24.10
N VAL A 681 8.21 -1.90 24.76
CA VAL A 681 9.16 -2.94 25.16
C VAL A 681 8.56 -4.32 24.90
N ASN A 682 9.36 -5.23 24.33
CA ASN A 682 8.90 -6.54 23.89
C ASN A 682 9.84 -7.66 24.37
N SER A 683 9.33 -8.89 24.40
CA SER A 683 10.12 -10.10 24.60
C SER A 683 10.56 -10.66 23.25
N TYR A 684 11.83 -11.08 23.13
CA TYR A 684 12.41 -11.55 21.88
C TYR A 684 12.84 -13.03 22.01
N GLY A 685 12.26 -13.91 21.20
CA GLY A 685 12.59 -15.35 21.18
C GLY A 685 11.97 -16.06 19.97
N LEU A 686 12.79 -16.67 19.12
CA LEU A 686 12.39 -17.21 17.81
C LEU A 686 11.66 -18.57 17.90
N PHE A 687 11.84 -19.31 19.01
CA PHE A 687 11.27 -20.64 19.25
C PHE A 687 10.36 -20.65 20.49
N ARG A 688 9.38 -19.74 20.52
CA ARG A 688 8.35 -19.81 21.55
C ARG A 688 7.41 -20.98 21.22
N ARG A 689 7.48 -22.06 21.99
CA ARG A 689 6.35 -23.00 22.08
C ARG A 689 5.17 -22.18 22.60
N SER A 690 4.05 -22.21 21.90
CA SER A 690 2.78 -21.60 22.31
C SER A 690 2.32 -22.15 23.67
N LEU A 691 2.82 -21.58 24.75
CA LEU A 691 2.25 -21.67 26.09
C LEU A 691 1.70 -20.28 26.39
N THR A 692 0.52 -20.03 25.85
CA THR A 692 -0.35 -18.93 26.24
C THR A 692 -0.86 -19.21 27.65
N VAL A 693 -0.31 -18.53 28.66
CA VAL A 693 -1.04 -18.28 29.89
C VAL A 693 -1.87 -17.01 29.69
N PRO A 694 -3.21 -17.07 29.81
CA PRO A 694 -4.05 -15.89 29.73
C PRO A 694 -3.83 -15.05 30.99
N ILE A 695 -3.28 -13.83 30.83
CA ILE A 695 -3.41 -12.82 31.88
C ILE A 695 -4.90 -12.46 31.92
N ARG A 696 -5.57 -12.94 32.97
CA ARG A 696 -6.99 -12.73 33.26
C ARG A 696 -7.21 -11.25 33.60
N ALA A 697 -7.40 -10.42 32.58
CA ALA A 697 -8.13 -9.16 32.74
C ALA A 697 -9.63 -9.50 32.77
N PRO A 698 -10.44 -8.94 33.70
CA PRO A 698 -11.87 -9.21 33.73
C PRO A 698 -12.52 -8.57 32.51
N THR A 699 -12.70 -9.34 31.46
CA THR A 699 -13.45 -8.92 30.27
C THR A 699 -14.73 -9.74 30.22
N VAL A 700 -15.86 -9.02 30.30
CA VAL A 700 -17.22 -9.51 30.10
C VAL A 700 -17.28 -10.27 28.77
N ALA A 701 -17.68 -11.54 28.83
CA ALA A 701 -17.79 -12.41 27.68
C ALA A 701 -18.98 -11.99 26.81
N ILE A 702 -18.71 -11.42 25.64
CA ILE A 702 -19.69 -11.34 24.55
C ILE A 702 -19.40 -12.51 23.61
N ARG A 703 -20.27 -13.52 23.65
CA ARG A 703 -20.31 -14.63 22.69
C ARG A 703 -20.75 -14.07 21.33
N ALA A 704 -19.86 -14.05 20.34
CA ALA A 704 -20.25 -13.99 18.93
C ALA A 704 -20.33 -15.42 18.37
N PRO A 705 -21.37 -15.79 17.61
CA PRO A 705 -21.50 -17.13 17.05
C PRO A 705 -20.57 -17.31 15.84
N THR A 706 -19.69 -18.30 15.92
CA THR A 706 -18.81 -18.71 14.82
C THR A 706 -19.62 -19.51 13.80
N VAL A 707 -20.05 -18.87 12.70
CA VAL A 707 -20.52 -19.60 11.51
C VAL A 707 -19.29 -20.02 10.70
N ALA A 708 -19.00 -21.32 10.69
CA ALA A 708 -17.94 -21.91 9.90
C ALA A 708 -18.32 -21.88 8.40
N ILE A 709 -17.79 -20.91 7.66
CA ILE A 709 -17.86 -20.91 6.19
C ILE A 709 -16.80 -21.89 5.67
N ARG A 710 -17.25 -23.08 5.30
CA ARG A 710 -16.45 -24.08 4.56
C ARG A 710 -16.17 -23.50 3.17
N ALA A 711 -14.92 -23.14 2.88
CA ALA A 711 -14.51 -22.68 1.55
C ALA A 711 -14.64 -23.84 0.54
N PRO A 712 -15.39 -23.70 -0.57
CA PRO A 712 -15.38 -24.70 -1.63
C PRO A 712 -14.05 -24.62 -2.40
N THR A 713 -13.35 -25.75 -2.46
CA THR A 713 -12.17 -25.92 -3.32
C THR A 713 -12.61 -25.98 -4.78
N VAL A 714 -12.55 -24.84 -5.48
CA VAL A 714 -12.81 -24.79 -6.93
C VAL A 714 -11.56 -25.23 -7.70
N PRO A 715 -11.65 -26.19 -8.64
CA PRO A 715 -10.53 -26.60 -9.49
C PRO A 715 -10.11 -25.48 -10.46
N ILE A 716 -8.81 -25.35 -10.70
CA ILE A 716 -8.19 -24.29 -11.50
C ILE A 716 -8.51 -24.51 -12.99
N ASN A 717 -9.29 -23.61 -13.58
CA ASN A 717 -9.51 -23.59 -15.03
C ASN A 717 -8.29 -22.95 -15.75
N PRO A 718 -7.66 -23.61 -16.73
CA PRO A 718 -6.50 -23.09 -17.47
C PRO A 718 -6.76 -21.79 -18.26
N ARG A 719 -8.02 -21.36 -18.44
CA ARG A 719 -8.38 -20.05 -19.03
C ARG A 719 -8.03 -18.83 -18.16
N SER A 720 -7.60 -19.04 -16.91
CA SER A 720 -7.20 -17.94 -15.99
C SER A 720 -5.81 -17.34 -16.26
N ARG A 721 -5.06 -17.84 -17.25
CA ARG A 721 -3.70 -17.39 -17.59
C ARG A 721 -3.60 -16.58 -18.89
N SER A 722 -4.72 -16.30 -19.57
CA SER A 722 -4.72 -15.53 -20.82
C SER A 722 -5.28 -14.13 -20.61
N MET A 723 -4.78 -13.18 -21.40
CA MET A 723 -5.40 -11.87 -21.57
C MET A 723 -6.87 -12.04 -21.96
N THR A 724 -7.75 -11.20 -21.44
CA THR A 724 -9.18 -11.25 -21.71
C THR A 724 -9.48 -10.85 -23.16
N GLY A 725 -10.42 -11.56 -23.78
CA GLY A 725 -10.89 -11.28 -25.15
C GLY A 725 -9.91 -11.64 -26.28
N VAL A 726 -8.98 -12.58 -26.07
CA VAL A 726 -8.22 -13.18 -27.18
C VAL A 726 -9.18 -13.96 -28.08
N GLY A 727 -9.23 -13.63 -29.37
CA GLY A 727 -10.19 -14.18 -30.34
C GLY A 727 -11.44 -13.33 -30.56
N GLY A 728 -11.57 -12.21 -29.84
CA GLY A 728 -12.67 -11.26 -29.92
C GLY A 728 -13.24 -10.92 -28.55
N ARG A 729 -14.02 -9.84 -28.50
CA ARG A 729 -14.56 -9.26 -27.27
C ARG A 729 -15.90 -9.93 -26.90
N PRO A 730 -15.99 -10.66 -25.78
CA PRO A 730 -17.28 -11.17 -25.30
C PRO A 730 -18.16 -10.02 -24.81
N GLU A 731 -19.41 -10.01 -25.26
CA GLU A 731 -20.40 -9.00 -24.91
C GLU A 731 -21.74 -9.64 -24.57
N LEU A 732 -22.27 -9.29 -23.41
CA LEU A 732 -23.60 -9.70 -22.96
C LEU A 732 -24.64 -8.70 -23.49
N VAL A 733 -25.64 -9.21 -24.21
CA VAL A 733 -26.79 -8.46 -24.71
C VAL A 733 -28.03 -8.94 -23.97
N LEU A 734 -28.75 -8.02 -23.33
CA LEU A 734 -30.02 -8.30 -22.68
C LEU A 734 -31.16 -7.97 -23.62
N GLU A 735 -32.11 -8.90 -23.75
CA GLU A 735 -33.26 -8.77 -24.64
C GLU A 735 -34.55 -8.98 -23.85
N GLY A 736 -35.55 -8.13 -24.09
CA GLY A 736 -36.89 -8.26 -23.52
C GLY A 736 -37.92 -8.69 -24.56
N SER A 737 -39.03 -9.29 -24.11
CA SER A 737 -40.18 -9.66 -24.95
C SER A 737 -41.47 -9.74 -24.13
N HIS A 738 -42.62 -9.54 -24.79
CA HIS A 738 -43.95 -9.82 -24.20
C HIS A 738 -44.34 -11.31 -24.27
N SER A 739 -43.74 -12.09 -25.19
CA SER A 739 -43.96 -13.55 -25.33
C SER A 739 -42.67 -14.35 -25.20
N ALA A 740 -42.76 -15.63 -24.84
CA ALA A 740 -41.60 -16.52 -24.76
C ALA A 740 -40.97 -16.80 -26.14
N GLU A 741 -41.76 -16.70 -27.22
CA GLU A 741 -41.31 -16.95 -28.60
C GLU A 741 -40.72 -15.69 -29.27
N GLY A 742 -40.87 -14.51 -28.68
CA GLY A 742 -40.47 -13.22 -29.25
C GLY A 742 -41.65 -12.39 -29.78
N PRO A 743 -41.41 -11.29 -30.52
CA PRO A 743 -40.09 -10.77 -30.91
C PRO A 743 -39.27 -10.27 -29.71
N TRP A 744 -37.96 -10.49 -29.78
CA TRP A 744 -37.00 -10.08 -28.75
C TRP A 744 -36.35 -8.74 -29.12
N LEU A 745 -36.36 -7.78 -28.19
CA LEU A 745 -35.85 -6.43 -28.38
C LEU A 745 -34.69 -6.16 -27.42
N GLU A 746 -33.58 -5.66 -27.95
CA GLU A 746 -32.34 -5.41 -27.20
C GLU A 746 -32.46 -4.15 -26.32
N PHE A 747 -31.99 -4.24 -25.07
CA PHE A 747 -31.76 -3.06 -24.24
C PHE A 747 -30.45 -2.37 -24.63
N GLY A 748 -30.54 -1.07 -24.93
CA GLY A 748 -29.39 -0.24 -25.28
C GLY A 748 -28.67 0.29 -24.05
N PHE A 749 -27.34 0.29 -24.08
CA PHE A 749 -26.50 0.88 -23.02
C PHE A 749 -25.72 2.08 -23.57
N PRO A 750 -25.42 3.10 -22.75
CA PRO A 750 -24.88 4.37 -23.25
C PRO A 750 -23.48 4.29 -23.85
N HIS A 751 -22.62 3.41 -23.32
CA HIS A 751 -21.19 3.46 -23.63
C HIS A 751 -20.59 2.10 -24.00
N LYS A 752 -21.13 0.98 -23.52
CA LYS A 752 -20.67 -0.33 -24.00
C LYS A 752 -21.03 -0.55 -25.47
N PRO A 753 -20.25 -1.36 -26.21
CA PRO A 753 -20.60 -1.74 -27.57
C PRO A 753 -21.97 -2.42 -27.64
N GLY A 754 -22.77 -2.06 -28.63
CA GLY A 754 -24.12 -2.59 -28.86
C GLY A 754 -24.46 -2.52 -30.34
N ASN A 755 -25.03 -1.38 -30.76
CA ASN A 755 -25.30 -1.08 -32.16
C ASN A 755 -24.01 -1.15 -33.01
N LEU A 756 -24.04 -1.94 -34.08
CA LEU A 756 -22.88 -2.22 -34.93
C LEU A 756 -22.37 -1.00 -35.71
N SER A 757 -23.25 -0.03 -35.97
CA SER A 757 -22.93 1.21 -36.67
C SER A 757 -22.53 2.36 -35.74
N ARG A 758 -22.67 2.18 -34.42
CA ARG A 758 -22.26 3.19 -33.43
C ARG A 758 -20.74 3.10 -33.21
N ALA A 759 -20.06 4.23 -33.42
CA ALA A 759 -18.66 4.36 -33.04
C ALA A 759 -18.52 4.23 -31.51
N PRO A 760 -17.42 3.66 -31.00
CA PRO A 760 -17.16 3.65 -29.56
C PRO A 760 -17.15 5.09 -28.99
N SER A 761 -17.60 5.30 -27.76
CA SER A 761 -17.72 6.64 -27.17
C SER A 761 -16.41 7.12 -26.53
N LEU A 762 -16.25 8.45 -26.40
CA LEU A 762 -15.24 9.07 -25.55
C LEU A 762 -15.94 9.60 -24.29
N VAL A 763 -15.69 8.95 -23.16
CA VAL A 763 -16.40 9.14 -21.88
C VAL A 763 -15.47 9.62 -20.78
N ALA A 764 -14.17 9.34 -20.90
CA ALA A 764 -13.19 9.79 -19.92
C ALA A 764 -13.31 11.32 -19.69
N PRO A 765 -13.39 11.79 -18.43
CA PRO A 765 -12.98 11.07 -17.23
C PRO A 765 -14.13 10.44 -16.40
N HIS A 766 -15.36 10.40 -16.93
CA HIS A 766 -16.49 9.73 -16.27
C HIS A 766 -16.28 8.19 -16.21
N GLN A 767 -16.76 7.58 -15.13
CA GLN A 767 -16.71 6.14 -14.87
C GLN A 767 -18.12 5.53 -14.96
N PRO A 768 -18.57 5.02 -16.13
CA PRO A 768 -19.85 4.34 -16.25
C PRO A 768 -19.76 2.93 -15.66
N ARG A 769 -20.19 2.80 -14.40
CA ARG A 769 -19.96 1.62 -13.56
C ARG A 769 -20.77 0.42 -14.04
N LEU A 770 -21.99 0.63 -14.53
CA LEU A 770 -22.83 -0.45 -15.07
C LEU A 770 -22.25 -1.03 -16.38
N ASP A 771 -21.93 -0.18 -17.36
CA ASP A 771 -21.31 -0.59 -18.63
C ASP A 771 -20.01 -1.36 -18.42
N TRP A 772 -19.14 -0.88 -17.51
CA TRP A 772 -17.92 -1.59 -17.12
C TRP A 772 -18.21 -2.96 -16.51
N GLN A 773 -19.20 -3.07 -15.63
CA GLN A 773 -19.55 -4.35 -15.01
C GLN A 773 -20.18 -5.34 -16.00
N MET A 774 -20.91 -4.88 -17.00
CA MET A 774 -21.42 -5.74 -18.08
C MET A 774 -20.30 -6.45 -18.84
N TRP A 775 -19.15 -5.78 -19.05
CA TRP A 775 -17.96 -6.39 -19.65
C TRP A 775 -17.39 -7.52 -18.76
N PHE A 776 -17.30 -7.31 -17.44
CA PHE A 776 -16.85 -8.35 -16.51
C PHE A 776 -17.83 -9.53 -16.45
N ALA A 777 -19.14 -9.26 -16.47
CA ALA A 777 -20.17 -10.30 -16.47
C ALA A 777 -20.03 -11.22 -17.69
N ALA A 778 -19.73 -10.67 -18.87
CA ALA A 778 -19.56 -11.44 -20.11
C ALA A 778 -18.36 -12.43 -20.08
N LEU A 779 -17.42 -12.27 -19.14
CA LEU A 779 -16.28 -13.17 -18.97
C LEU A 779 -16.60 -14.39 -18.08
N GLY A 780 -17.69 -14.33 -17.33
CA GLY A 780 -18.09 -15.36 -16.36
C GLY A 780 -19.43 -16.00 -16.70
N SER A 781 -20.16 -16.41 -15.67
CA SER A 781 -21.55 -16.86 -15.80
C SER A 781 -22.47 -16.03 -14.91
N TYR A 782 -23.79 -16.08 -15.15
CA TYR A 782 -24.74 -15.27 -14.37
C TYR A 782 -24.76 -15.67 -12.89
N GLN A 783 -24.44 -16.93 -12.56
CA GLN A 783 -24.35 -17.42 -11.17
C GLN A 783 -23.16 -16.79 -10.42
N GLN A 784 -22.09 -16.44 -11.13
CA GLN A 784 -20.93 -15.73 -10.56
C GLN A 784 -21.18 -14.22 -10.43
N ASN A 785 -22.25 -13.71 -11.04
CA ASN A 785 -22.61 -12.30 -11.08
C ASN A 785 -24.04 -12.06 -10.57
N PRO A 786 -24.33 -12.25 -9.25
CA PRO A 786 -25.69 -12.13 -8.72
C PRO A 786 -26.36 -10.78 -8.99
N TRP A 787 -25.57 -9.69 -9.05
CA TRP A 787 -26.05 -8.35 -9.37
C TRP A 787 -26.77 -8.27 -10.73
N LEU A 788 -26.42 -9.14 -11.69
CA LEU A 788 -27.06 -9.21 -12.99
C LEU A 788 -28.50 -9.73 -12.89
N LEU A 789 -28.76 -10.68 -11.98
CA LEU A 789 -30.12 -11.17 -11.72
C LEU A 789 -30.98 -10.08 -11.07
N HIS A 790 -30.39 -9.26 -10.19
CA HIS A 790 -31.07 -8.07 -9.67
C HIS A 790 -31.38 -7.06 -10.77
N LEU A 791 -30.43 -6.80 -11.69
CA LEU A 791 -30.68 -5.95 -12.85
C LEU A 791 -31.86 -6.49 -13.68
N VAL A 792 -31.85 -7.78 -14.04
CA VAL A 792 -32.93 -8.41 -14.81
C VAL A 792 -34.28 -8.30 -14.09
N HIS A 793 -34.30 -8.52 -12.78
CA HIS A 793 -35.53 -8.33 -11.98
C HIS A 793 -36.04 -6.88 -12.09
N ARG A 794 -35.15 -5.89 -11.95
CA ARG A 794 -35.52 -4.46 -12.04
C ARG A 794 -36.00 -4.05 -13.44
N LEU A 795 -35.43 -4.65 -14.48
CA LEU A 795 -35.90 -4.45 -15.87
C LEU A 795 -37.28 -5.08 -16.12
N LEU A 796 -37.53 -6.30 -15.61
CA LEU A 796 -38.87 -6.93 -15.65
C LEU A 796 -39.93 -6.11 -14.90
N SER A 797 -39.52 -5.44 -13.82
CA SER A 797 -40.39 -4.53 -13.05
C SER A 797 -40.49 -3.12 -13.65
N ASN A 798 -39.75 -2.82 -14.73
CA ASN A 798 -39.68 -1.50 -15.37
C ASN A 798 -39.34 -0.36 -14.38
N GLU A 799 -38.37 -0.61 -13.48
CA GLU A 799 -38.00 0.32 -12.42
C GLU A 799 -37.34 1.61 -12.99
N PRO A 800 -37.92 2.81 -12.81
CA PRO A 800 -37.45 4.02 -13.47
C PRO A 800 -36.01 4.41 -13.13
N SER A 801 -35.61 4.21 -11.86
CA SER A 801 -34.26 4.56 -11.38
C SER A 801 -33.16 3.74 -12.06
N VAL A 802 -33.45 2.47 -12.40
CA VAL A 802 -32.53 1.56 -13.09
C VAL A 802 -32.55 1.78 -14.59
N LEU A 803 -33.73 2.05 -15.17
CA LEU A 803 -33.86 2.39 -16.59
C LEU A 803 -33.13 3.68 -16.96
N ALA A 804 -33.00 4.63 -16.03
CA ALA A 804 -32.21 5.84 -16.22
C ALA A 804 -30.69 5.59 -16.39
N LEU A 805 -30.20 4.37 -16.11
CA LEU A 805 -28.82 3.95 -16.40
C LEU A 805 -28.66 3.40 -17.83
N LEU A 806 -29.75 3.17 -18.55
CA LEU A 806 -29.77 2.66 -19.92
C LEU A 806 -29.92 3.80 -20.94
N ASP A 807 -29.55 3.53 -22.19
CA ASP A 807 -29.67 4.49 -23.30
C ASP A 807 -31.03 4.35 -24.00
N GLU A 808 -31.33 3.13 -24.46
CA GLU A 808 -32.57 2.80 -25.17
C GLU A 808 -33.35 1.74 -24.40
N ASN A 809 -34.56 2.09 -23.95
CA ASN A 809 -35.55 1.13 -23.47
C ASN A 809 -36.58 0.87 -24.57
N PRO A 810 -36.55 -0.32 -25.23
CA PRO A 810 -37.49 -0.63 -26.31
C PRO A 810 -38.95 -0.75 -25.85
N PHE A 811 -39.19 -0.80 -24.54
CA PHE A 811 -40.52 -0.86 -23.94
C PHE A 811 -41.00 0.48 -23.37
N ALA A 812 -40.25 1.57 -23.58
CA ALA A 812 -40.64 2.90 -23.12
C ALA A 812 -42.01 3.30 -23.68
N GLY A 813 -42.93 3.74 -22.81
CA GLY A 813 -44.30 4.09 -23.20
C GLY A 813 -45.24 2.91 -23.48
N SER A 814 -44.79 1.67 -23.27
CA SER A 814 -45.58 0.44 -23.43
C SER A 814 -45.62 -0.38 -22.13
N SER A 815 -46.28 -1.56 -22.15
CA SER A 815 -46.26 -2.47 -21.01
C SER A 815 -44.86 -3.07 -20.81
N PRO A 816 -44.42 -3.31 -19.56
CA PRO A 816 -43.13 -3.92 -19.26
C PRO A 816 -42.93 -5.26 -19.99
N PRO A 817 -41.68 -5.65 -20.29
CA PRO A 817 -41.40 -6.97 -20.84
C PRO A 817 -41.82 -8.05 -19.84
N ARG A 818 -42.48 -9.10 -20.33
CA ARG A 818 -42.85 -10.27 -19.51
C ARG A 818 -41.70 -11.25 -19.35
N TYR A 819 -40.79 -11.27 -20.32
CA TYR A 819 -39.64 -12.14 -20.35
C TYR A 819 -38.39 -11.33 -20.67
N ILE A 820 -37.27 -11.68 -20.01
CA ILE A 820 -35.94 -11.20 -20.36
C ILE A 820 -35.02 -12.40 -20.54
N ARG A 821 -34.14 -12.34 -21.55
CA ARG A 821 -33.07 -13.31 -21.77
C ARG A 821 -31.73 -12.59 -21.97
N GLY A 822 -30.64 -13.34 -21.84
CA GLY A 822 -29.28 -12.84 -22.07
C GLY A 822 -28.58 -13.66 -23.15
N GLN A 823 -28.04 -12.98 -24.16
CA GLN A 823 -27.29 -13.58 -25.26
C GLN A 823 -25.81 -13.18 -25.16
N LEU A 824 -24.90 -14.14 -25.32
CA LEU A 824 -23.47 -13.90 -25.37
C LEU A 824 -23.00 -13.84 -26.82
N TYR A 825 -22.50 -12.68 -27.20
CA TYR A 825 -21.90 -12.43 -28.51
C TYR A 825 -20.39 -12.26 -28.40
N ILE A 826 -19.69 -12.52 -29.49
CA ILE A 826 -18.30 -12.08 -29.68
C ILE A 826 -18.30 -10.93 -30.67
N TYR A 827 -17.92 -9.76 -30.17
CA TYR A 827 -17.74 -8.54 -30.96
C TYR A 827 -16.30 -8.46 -31.48
N ARG A 828 -16.13 -8.01 -32.72
CA ARG A 828 -14.85 -7.73 -33.34
C ARG A 828 -14.89 -6.40 -34.07
N PHE A 829 -13.78 -5.67 -34.08
CA PHE A 829 -13.69 -4.50 -34.95
C PHE A 829 -13.75 -4.90 -36.42
N THR A 830 -14.40 -4.08 -37.24
CA THR A 830 -14.31 -4.20 -38.70
C THR A 830 -12.89 -3.86 -39.17
N ARG A 831 -12.40 -4.50 -40.24
CA ARG A 831 -11.13 -4.09 -40.86
C ARG A 831 -11.37 -3.08 -41.96
N ARG A 832 -10.40 -2.18 -42.14
CA ARG A 832 -10.45 -1.16 -43.20
C ARG A 832 -10.58 -1.84 -44.56
N GLY A 833 -11.62 -1.47 -45.32
CA GLY A 833 -11.89 -2.01 -46.65
C GLY A 833 -12.87 -3.20 -46.68
N ASP A 834 -13.22 -3.78 -45.54
CA ASP A 834 -14.21 -4.85 -45.48
C ASP A 834 -15.62 -4.32 -45.84
N PRO A 835 -16.53 -5.18 -46.36
CA PRO A 835 -17.90 -4.77 -46.71
C PRO A 835 -18.66 -4.06 -45.58
N ASP A 836 -18.56 -4.54 -44.34
CA ASP A 836 -19.21 -3.91 -43.19
C ASP A 836 -18.63 -2.52 -42.88
N SER A 837 -17.31 -2.35 -42.97
CA SER A 837 -16.66 -1.06 -42.75
C SER A 837 -17.09 -0.05 -43.83
N ARG A 838 -17.21 -0.49 -45.09
CA ARG A 838 -17.73 0.33 -46.20
C ARG A 838 -19.19 0.75 -46.01
N ARG A 839 -19.98 -0.02 -45.25
CA ARG A 839 -21.36 0.30 -44.85
C ARG A 839 -21.44 1.19 -43.59
N GLY A 840 -20.30 1.66 -43.07
CA GLY A 840 -20.24 2.49 -41.87
C GLY A 840 -20.33 1.72 -40.55
N ARG A 841 -20.19 0.38 -40.56
CA ARG A 841 -20.16 -0.41 -39.33
C ARG A 841 -18.77 -0.43 -38.70
N TRP A 842 -18.74 -0.20 -37.40
CA TRP A 842 -17.53 -0.25 -36.56
C TRP A 842 -17.29 -1.65 -36.01
N TRP A 843 -18.37 -2.41 -35.83
CA TRP A 843 -18.35 -3.72 -35.19
C TRP A 843 -18.96 -4.80 -36.08
N ARG A 844 -18.48 -6.03 -35.92
CA ARG A 844 -19.19 -7.27 -36.24
C ARG A 844 -19.46 -8.02 -34.95
N ARG A 845 -20.57 -8.76 -34.91
CA ARG A 845 -20.85 -9.67 -33.80
C ARG A 845 -21.25 -11.04 -34.31
N GLU A 846 -20.89 -12.05 -33.56
CA GLU A 846 -21.24 -13.44 -33.80
C GLU A 846 -21.86 -14.02 -32.53
N LEU A 847 -23.06 -14.60 -32.63
CA LEU A 847 -23.72 -15.23 -31.49
C LEU A 847 -22.93 -16.47 -31.09
N GLN A 848 -22.54 -16.57 -29.82
CA GLN A 848 -21.81 -17.73 -29.31
C GLN A 848 -22.70 -18.68 -28.54
N ALA A 849 -23.47 -18.14 -27.59
CA ALA A 849 -24.26 -18.95 -26.68
C ALA A 849 -25.39 -18.13 -26.06
N GLU A 850 -26.43 -18.84 -25.63
CA GLU A 850 -27.40 -18.30 -24.71
C GLU A 850 -26.77 -18.23 -23.30
N TYR A 851 -26.70 -17.02 -22.74
CA TYR A 851 -26.07 -16.77 -21.44
C TYR A 851 -27.07 -16.93 -20.28
N LEU A 852 -28.28 -16.42 -20.48
CA LEU A 852 -29.39 -16.50 -19.53
C LEU A 852 -30.66 -16.86 -20.31
N GLN A 853 -31.29 -17.97 -19.94
CA GLN A 853 -32.56 -18.41 -20.54
C GLN A 853 -33.68 -17.38 -20.29
N PRO A 854 -34.77 -17.39 -21.09
CA PRO A 854 -35.94 -16.57 -20.84
C PRO A 854 -36.48 -16.70 -19.41
N VAL A 855 -36.36 -15.63 -18.63
CA VAL A 855 -36.87 -15.55 -17.26
C VAL A 855 -37.99 -14.53 -17.16
N ASN A 856 -38.96 -14.83 -16.31
CA ASN A 856 -40.03 -13.93 -15.91
C ASN A 856 -40.05 -13.78 -14.38
N LEU A 857 -40.87 -12.87 -13.85
CA LEU A 857 -40.93 -12.60 -12.40
C LEU A 857 -41.25 -13.87 -11.58
N ALA A 858 -42.14 -14.73 -12.07
CA ALA A 858 -42.48 -15.98 -11.38
C ALA A 858 -41.31 -16.99 -11.33
N THR A 859 -40.49 -17.04 -12.38
CA THR A 859 -39.32 -17.92 -12.45
C THR A 859 -38.18 -17.39 -11.59
N MET A 860 -38.00 -16.06 -11.57
CA MET A 860 -37.06 -15.40 -10.66
C MET A 860 -37.44 -15.61 -9.19
N ALA A 861 -38.72 -15.52 -8.84
CA ALA A 861 -39.20 -15.80 -7.48
C ALA A 861 -38.93 -17.25 -7.05
N ARG A 862 -39.22 -18.23 -7.92
CA ARG A 862 -38.89 -19.65 -7.68
C ARG A 862 -37.39 -19.88 -7.52
N PHE A 863 -36.55 -19.19 -8.31
CA PHE A 863 -35.10 -19.26 -8.17
C PHE A 863 -34.64 -18.72 -6.81
N ALA A 864 -35.16 -17.57 -6.37
CA ALA A 864 -34.86 -17.01 -5.06
C ALA A 864 -35.27 -17.94 -3.91
N GLU A 865 -36.46 -18.54 -3.99
CA GLU A 865 -36.94 -19.55 -3.02
C GLU A 865 -36.01 -20.77 -2.95
N SER A 866 -35.54 -21.28 -4.10
CA SER A 866 -34.62 -22.42 -4.16
C SER A 866 -33.26 -22.15 -3.51
N GLN A 867 -32.86 -20.87 -3.40
CA GLN A 867 -31.62 -20.44 -2.76
C GLN A 867 -31.83 -20.06 -1.28
N GLY A 868 -33.02 -20.31 -0.71
CA GLY A 868 -33.35 -19.96 0.66
C GLY A 868 -33.49 -18.45 0.91
N ILE A 869 -33.67 -17.65 -0.14
CA ILE A 869 -33.85 -16.20 -0.05
C ILE A 869 -35.36 -15.95 0.15
N SER A 870 -35.72 -15.31 1.27
CA SER A 870 -37.12 -14.96 1.60
C SER A 870 -37.78 -14.17 0.46
N LYS A 871 -39.06 -14.46 0.17
CA LYS A 871 -39.87 -13.82 -0.87
C LYS A 871 -39.87 -12.29 -0.81
N ASN A 872 -39.67 -11.73 0.38
CA ASN A 872 -39.57 -10.30 0.59
C ASN A 872 -38.18 -9.98 1.15
N PRO A 873 -37.35 -9.19 0.45
CA PRO A 873 -36.20 -8.58 1.10
C PRO A 873 -36.70 -7.80 2.33
N PRO A 874 -35.91 -7.71 3.41
CA PRO A 874 -36.29 -6.90 4.55
C PRO A 874 -36.64 -5.50 4.04
N PRO A 875 -37.82 -4.97 4.38
CA PRO A 875 -38.19 -3.63 3.94
C PRO A 875 -37.12 -2.65 4.42
N PRO A 876 -36.86 -1.56 3.67
CA PRO A 876 -35.90 -0.56 4.11
C PRO A 876 -36.24 -0.16 5.56
N PRO A 877 -35.26 -0.12 6.46
CA PRO A 877 -35.52 0.16 7.87
C PRO A 877 -36.27 1.49 7.96
N LYS A 878 -37.43 1.47 8.62
CA LYS A 878 -38.20 2.68 8.86
C LYS A 878 -37.34 3.61 9.74
N PRO A 879 -37.25 4.92 9.44
CA PRO A 879 -36.49 5.84 10.27
C PRO A 879 -37.02 5.79 11.70
N THR A 880 -36.17 5.34 12.63
CA THR A 880 -36.49 5.20 14.05
C THR A 880 -36.36 6.56 14.73
N GLY A 881 -37.44 7.33 14.77
CA GLY A 881 -37.52 8.55 15.56
C GLY A 881 -38.83 9.31 15.33
N GLY A 882 -39.63 9.48 16.39
CA GLY A 882 -40.73 10.45 16.40
C GLY A 882 -40.24 11.90 16.22
N PRO A 883 -41.15 12.88 16.08
CA PRO A 883 -40.78 14.27 15.80
C PRO A 883 -40.01 14.87 16.98
N SER A 884 -38.68 14.83 16.90
CA SER A 884 -37.75 15.58 17.75
C SER A 884 -36.73 16.27 16.84
N ALA A 885 -35.87 17.13 17.38
CA ALA A 885 -34.98 18.03 16.62
C ALA A 885 -34.15 17.39 15.47
N SER A 886 -33.98 16.06 15.48
CA SER A 886 -33.42 15.27 14.36
C SER A 886 -34.27 15.35 13.07
N SER A 887 -35.59 15.54 13.15
CA SER A 887 -36.49 15.62 11.99
C SER A 887 -36.28 16.89 11.16
N ALA A 888 -35.93 18.01 11.80
CA ALA A 888 -35.64 19.27 11.10
C ALA A 888 -34.30 19.20 10.34
N VAL A 889 -33.28 18.59 10.96
CA VAL A 889 -31.98 18.35 10.32
C VAL A 889 -32.12 17.33 9.19
N ALA A 890 -32.88 16.26 9.39
CA ALA A 890 -33.19 15.27 8.35
C ALA A 890 -33.95 15.91 7.18
N ALA A 891 -34.96 16.75 7.46
CA ALA A 891 -35.71 17.45 6.43
C ALA A 891 -34.85 18.47 5.68
N ALA A 892 -33.96 19.20 6.37
CA ALA A 892 -33.02 20.13 5.74
C ALA A 892 -31.98 19.40 4.87
N ALA A 893 -31.43 18.27 5.36
CA ALA A 893 -30.50 17.45 4.61
C ALA A 893 -31.15 16.79 3.39
N ALA A 894 -32.38 16.29 3.53
CA ALA A 894 -33.16 15.75 2.42
C ALA A 894 -33.49 16.85 1.39
N ARG A 895 -33.92 18.04 1.83
CA ARG A 895 -34.14 19.20 0.95
C ARG A 895 -32.87 19.63 0.23
N LEU A 896 -31.74 19.64 0.92
CA LEU A 896 -30.44 19.96 0.33
C LEU A 896 -30.05 18.92 -0.73
N ALA A 897 -30.19 17.63 -0.41
CA ALA A 897 -29.92 16.55 -1.37
C ALA A 897 -30.82 16.65 -2.61
N THR A 898 -32.12 16.94 -2.44
CA THR A 898 -33.04 17.15 -3.58
C THR A 898 -32.75 18.42 -4.37
N THR A 899 -32.33 19.50 -3.70
CA THR A 899 -31.98 20.77 -4.37
C THR A 899 -30.71 20.62 -5.19
N ILE A 900 -29.69 19.97 -4.62
CA ILE A 900 -28.45 19.62 -5.34
C ILE A 900 -28.76 18.68 -6.50
N ARG A 901 -29.67 17.72 -6.32
CA ARG A 901 -30.11 16.83 -7.39
C ARG A 901 -30.83 17.58 -8.50
N ALA A 902 -31.66 18.57 -8.19
CA ALA A 902 -32.28 19.41 -9.22
C ALA A 902 -31.27 20.26 -9.99
N ALA A 903 -30.16 20.66 -9.35
CA ALA A 903 -29.10 21.45 -9.98
C ALA A 903 -28.09 20.62 -10.80
N ILE A 904 -27.80 19.38 -10.39
CA ILE A 904 -26.78 18.50 -11.02
C ILE A 904 -27.42 17.40 -11.89
N GLY A 905 -28.67 17.02 -11.64
CA GLY A 905 -29.26 15.72 -11.96
C GLY A 905 -29.68 15.46 -13.41
N GLN A 906 -28.99 15.99 -14.40
CA GLN A 906 -29.10 15.51 -15.78
C GLN A 906 -27.70 15.10 -16.28
N PRO A 907 -27.59 14.21 -17.30
CA PRO A 907 -26.30 13.84 -17.89
C PRO A 907 -25.45 15.04 -18.33
N ASP A 908 -26.07 16.18 -18.67
CA ASP A 908 -25.38 17.46 -18.94
C ASP A 908 -24.75 18.10 -17.70
N GLY A 909 -25.25 17.79 -16.50
CA GLY A 909 -24.78 18.32 -15.22
C GLY A 909 -23.38 17.82 -14.83
N PHE A 910 -22.99 16.60 -15.23
CA PHE A 910 -21.61 16.13 -15.05
C PHE A 910 -20.64 17.06 -15.79
N TRP A 911 -20.89 17.29 -17.08
CA TRP A 911 -20.05 18.15 -17.91
C TRP A 911 -20.15 19.62 -17.50
N ALA A 912 -21.30 20.09 -17.01
CA ALA A 912 -21.45 21.45 -16.48
C ALA A 912 -20.57 21.68 -15.24
N VAL A 913 -20.59 20.76 -14.26
CA VAL A 913 -19.76 20.86 -13.04
C VAL A 913 -18.28 20.76 -13.37
N VAL A 914 -17.89 19.81 -14.23
CA VAL A 914 -16.49 19.67 -14.68
C VAL A 914 -16.05 20.93 -15.44
N SER A 915 -16.87 21.45 -16.36
CA SER A 915 -16.56 22.66 -17.12
C SER A 915 -16.45 23.90 -16.23
N ALA A 916 -17.33 24.03 -15.22
CA ALA A 916 -17.25 25.10 -14.23
C ALA A 916 -15.94 25.02 -13.41
N ALA A 917 -15.54 23.82 -12.98
CA ALA A 917 -14.29 23.62 -12.26
C ALA A 917 -13.06 23.91 -13.12
N VAL A 918 -13.05 23.45 -14.38
CA VAL A 918 -12.00 23.76 -15.36
C VAL A 918 -11.94 25.27 -15.61
N THR A 919 -13.09 25.92 -15.79
CA THR A 919 -13.17 27.38 -16.00
C THR A 919 -12.63 28.12 -14.78
N ALA A 920 -13.01 27.73 -13.56
CA ALA A 920 -12.46 28.32 -12.33
C ALA A 920 -10.93 28.13 -12.24
N ALA A 921 -10.42 26.95 -12.60
CA ALA A 921 -8.99 26.68 -12.65
C ALA A 921 -8.27 27.54 -13.71
N CYS A 922 -8.85 27.68 -14.91
CA CYS A 922 -8.32 28.52 -16.00
C CYS A 922 -8.33 30.01 -15.64
N VAL A 923 -9.45 30.53 -15.12
CA VAL A 923 -9.57 31.92 -14.63
C VAL A 923 -8.54 32.19 -13.55
N ARG A 924 -8.30 31.23 -12.65
CA ARG A 924 -7.26 31.32 -11.62
C ARG A 924 -5.84 31.32 -12.19
N MET A 925 -5.57 30.51 -13.23
CA MET A 925 -4.28 30.53 -13.92
C MET A 925 -4.06 31.87 -14.64
N ALA A 926 -5.09 32.38 -15.30
CA ALA A 926 -5.07 33.66 -16.00
C ALA A 926 -4.91 34.84 -15.04
N SER A 927 -5.66 34.88 -13.92
CA SER A 927 -5.57 35.97 -12.94
C SER A 927 -4.20 36.05 -12.27
N ARG A 928 -3.55 34.90 -12.03
CA ARG A 928 -2.15 34.87 -11.55
C ARG A 928 -1.15 35.32 -12.60
N ALA A 929 -1.40 35.07 -13.88
CA ALA A 929 -0.56 35.57 -14.97
C ALA A 929 -0.69 37.08 -15.14
N VAL A 930 -1.92 37.62 -15.00
CA VAL A 930 -2.21 39.06 -15.06
C VAL A 930 -1.67 39.81 -13.85
N LEU A 931 -1.71 39.22 -12.64
CA LEU A 931 -1.12 39.82 -11.43
C LEU A 931 0.41 39.69 -11.35
N ALA A 932 1.03 38.89 -12.24
CA ALA A 932 2.48 38.68 -12.28
C ALA A 932 3.18 39.42 -13.44
N GLY A 933 2.41 40.01 -14.37
CA GLY A 933 2.86 41.01 -15.33
C GLY A 933 2.62 42.40 -14.77
#